data_AF-A0AAN9ZHD7-F1
#
_entry.id   AF-A0AAN9ZHD7-F1
#
_cell.length_a   1.000
_cell.length_b   1.000
_cell.length_c   1.000
_cell.angle_alpha   90.00
_cell.angle_beta   90.00
_cell.angle_gamma   90.00
#
_symmetry.space_group_name_H-M   'P 1'
#
loop_
_entity.id
_entity.type
_entity.pdbx_description
1 polymer ?
#
loop_
_entity_poly.entity_id
_entity_poly.type
_entity_poly.pdbx_seq_one_letter_code
_entity_poly.pdbx_strand_id
1 'polypeptide(L)'
;MWDDVNNRWRQEKLKALNALLGSSDEMLGIAARPEVSIINDGSISSRSQLDDQQSAYASAVTEYNRLAVQGALRPSLIDRFHDAVRDLHENKAMDLWNMVACMTEIPPQSLGDPLKARATSTVEQTLITQARKFLENRYKVFMRNKVECNLQEARRGGRPGTLPLVICYAKLQQVSVVPGLEEVTVDGQPLWPVVYFCLRSGEPGAALTAASQAGSALEEFVSVLKELEKSPDRRLSTHLEQNLRFHYQRSVRASTDPFKKVVYCALGACDTAEEHTFILKTADDYLWMKLCQIREDNSQQPGSDSITYPHLQSLILEEYGEKHYNASAQPLLYFQMLFLTGQFEAAVEFLSRQDRLRTHAIHIALALSELQLLALPHSIQAPLLSSMPDDRPPLRRLNLARLLMLYVRRFESSDPKEALQYYYFLRNIKTPEGQNLFMLCISDLVMEARNFDLVLGSLSLDGCRIPGLIDSFQGVQADAKQIIELVASEAERKGLLEDAIHLYVLAGNHEKVLTLLTTLLAQVVQQINSPGSVRARLQELAASVSARYEGQHISCSSQTSSAFFTLRDLLVFFDQYNAGEHQLALETISRAKLIPLSMAEMEERVGNFRRLSDEVCRAVPEVLLATMNILYSMYNHIKTGGTSSYPEHMRDSTKEMQLNYLREKARSITTFAGTVPYHMPGDTNSRLVQIEILMN
;
A
#
# COMPACT_ATOMS: atom_id res chain seq x y z
N MET A 1 21.83 -8.09 4.94
CA MET A 1 21.18 -7.80 3.64
C MET A 1 19.70 -7.47 3.82
N TRP A 2 18.92 -8.29 4.55
CA TRP A 2 17.50 -8.01 4.87
C TRP A 2 17.29 -6.79 5.79
N ASP A 3 18.17 -6.58 6.78
CA ASP A 3 18.14 -5.37 7.63
C ASP A 3 18.34 -4.09 6.83
N ASP A 4 19.12 -4.17 5.75
CA ASP A 4 19.44 -3.01 4.92
C ASP A 4 18.24 -2.66 4.03
N VAL A 5 17.50 -3.65 3.52
CA VAL A 5 16.30 -3.41 2.69
C VAL A 5 15.14 -2.87 3.53
N ASN A 6 14.84 -3.46 4.69
CA ASN A 6 13.74 -3.00 5.54
C ASN A 6 14.06 -1.66 6.24
N ASN A 7 15.31 -1.46 6.69
CA ASN A 7 15.71 -0.16 7.23
C ASN A 7 15.79 0.91 6.12
N ARG A 8 16.30 0.59 4.93
CA ARG A 8 16.24 1.52 3.78
C ARG A 8 14.79 1.80 3.39
N TRP A 9 13.91 0.81 3.40
CA TRP A 9 12.48 1.00 3.15
C TRP A 9 11.83 1.95 4.15
N ARG A 10 12.04 1.75 5.46
CA ARG A 10 11.55 2.67 6.50
C ARG A 10 12.20 4.05 6.41
N GLN A 11 13.49 4.12 6.10
CA GLN A 11 14.19 5.38 5.84
C GLN A 11 13.67 6.07 4.59
N GLU A 12 13.29 5.35 3.54
CA GLU A 12 12.65 5.91 2.34
C GLU A 12 11.20 6.31 2.64
N LYS A 13 10.44 5.56 3.45
CA LYS A 13 9.12 5.98 3.99
C LYS A 13 9.25 7.31 4.76
N LEU A 14 10.33 7.51 5.50
CA LEU A 14 10.64 8.75 6.22
C LEU A 14 11.15 9.88 5.29
N LYS A 15 12.09 9.60 4.38
CA LYS A 15 12.58 10.56 3.38
C LYS A 15 11.47 11.00 2.43
N ALA A 16 10.53 10.12 2.12
CA ALA A 16 9.37 10.43 1.29
C ALA A 16 8.46 11.48 1.92
N LEU A 17 8.31 11.46 3.24
CA LEU A 17 7.61 12.51 3.97
C LEU A 17 8.37 13.84 3.91
N ASN A 18 9.70 13.78 4.08
CA ASN A 18 10.53 14.99 4.02
C ASN A 18 10.55 15.60 2.60
N ALA A 19 10.48 14.78 1.55
CA ALA A 19 10.42 15.21 0.16
C ALA A 19 9.06 15.86 -0.21
N LEU A 20 7.97 15.53 0.49
CA LEU A 20 6.67 16.22 0.33
C LEU A 20 6.69 17.66 0.88
N LEU A 21 7.63 17.98 1.76
CA LEU A 21 7.83 19.33 2.31
C LEU A 21 8.79 20.18 1.46
N GLY A 22 9.35 19.62 0.39
CA GLY A 22 10.16 20.37 -0.57
C GLY A 22 10.66 19.47 -1.69
N SER A 23 10.17 19.73 -2.90
CA SER A 23 10.86 19.30 -4.12
C SER A 23 11.26 20.54 -4.91
N SER A 24 12.54 20.88 -4.87
CA SER A 24 13.15 21.67 -5.92
C SER A 24 14.28 20.83 -6.49
N ASP A 25 14.14 20.53 -7.76
CA ASP A 25 15.25 20.23 -8.64
C ASP A 25 16.17 21.46 -8.61
N GLU A 26 17.25 21.36 -7.82
CA GLU A 26 18.49 22.15 -7.82
C GLU A 26 19.12 22.07 -6.42
N MET A 27 20.28 21.42 -6.33
CA MET A 27 21.17 21.50 -5.17
C MET A 27 21.61 22.95 -4.96
N LEU A 28 20.96 23.68 -4.04
CA LEU A 28 21.52 24.86 -3.38
C LEU A 28 21.06 24.88 -1.92
N GLY A 29 22.04 24.78 -1.01
CA GLY A 29 21.82 24.65 0.42
C GLY A 29 21.09 25.85 1.02
N ILE A 30 19.94 25.59 1.65
CA ILE A 30 19.26 26.51 2.55
C ILE A 30 18.92 25.72 3.82
N ALA A 31 19.38 26.25 4.96
CA ALA A 31 19.33 25.62 6.26
C ALA A 31 17.91 25.18 6.66
N ALA A 32 17.80 23.94 7.11
CA ALA A 32 16.60 23.41 7.75
C ALA A 32 16.21 24.29 8.94
N ARG A 33 14.98 24.82 8.93
CA ARG A 33 14.40 25.42 10.14
C ARG A 33 14.17 24.30 11.16
N PRO A 34 14.42 24.54 12.47
CA PRO A 34 14.20 23.53 13.49
C PRO A 34 12.71 23.24 13.63
N GLU A 35 12.31 21.99 13.40
CA GLU A 35 10.98 21.50 13.71
C GLU A 35 10.77 21.51 15.23
N VAL A 36 9.68 22.13 15.67
CA VAL A 36 9.24 22.09 17.07
C VAL A 36 8.77 20.67 17.37
N SER A 37 9.40 20.06 18.37
CA SER A 37 9.13 18.71 18.84
C SER A 37 7.71 18.65 19.43
N ILE A 38 6.75 18.09 18.71
CA ILE A 38 5.46 17.73 19.30
C ILE A 38 5.65 16.38 20.01
N ILE A 39 5.46 16.39 21.32
CA ILE A 39 5.44 15.20 22.16
C ILE A 39 4.23 14.36 21.71
N ASN A 40 4.49 13.19 21.16
CA ASN A 40 3.46 12.22 20.80
C ASN A 40 2.98 11.54 22.09
N ASP A 41 1.93 12.08 22.70
CA ASP A 41 1.25 11.42 23.82
C ASP A 41 0.58 10.15 23.28
N GLY A 42 0.99 8.99 23.79
CA GLY A 42 0.54 7.66 23.37
C GLY A 42 -0.92 7.32 23.72
N SER A 43 -1.83 8.30 23.75
CA SER A 43 -3.26 8.03 23.84
C SER A 43 -3.84 7.91 22.44
N ILE A 44 -4.29 6.70 22.09
CA ILE A 44 -5.13 6.45 20.92
C ILE A 44 -6.27 7.47 20.94
N SER A 45 -6.34 8.33 19.93
CA SER A 45 -7.55 9.11 19.68
C SER A 45 -8.65 8.09 19.40
N SER A 46 -9.64 7.97 20.29
CA SER A 46 -10.86 7.19 20.06
C SER A 46 -11.74 7.78 18.94
N ARG A 47 -11.31 8.91 18.36
CA ARG A 47 -11.95 9.56 17.20
C ARG A 47 -11.13 9.27 15.95
N SER A 48 -11.81 8.76 14.94
CA SER A 48 -11.32 8.59 13.58
C SER A 48 -10.63 9.87 13.08
N GLN A 49 -9.53 9.69 12.34
CA GLN A 49 -8.84 10.82 11.68
C GLN A 49 -9.29 11.02 10.23
N LEU A 50 -10.22 10.19 9.75
CA LEU A 50 -10.81 10.33 8.43
C LEU A 50 -11.81 11.50 8.42
N ASP A 51 -11.68 12.38 7.43
CA ASP A 51 -12.73 13.35 7.12
C ASP A 51 -13.93 12.68 6.40
N ASP A 52 -15.03 13.40 6.22
CA ASP A 52 -16.25 12.88 5.60
C ASP A 52 -15.99 12.35 4.18
N GLN A 53 -15.12 13.03 3.43
CA GLN A 53 -14.75 12.66 2.07
C GLN A 53 -13.94 11.37 2.05
N GLN A 54 -12.91 11.27 2.89
CA GLN A 54 -12.07 10.09 3.06
C GLN A 54 -12.89 8.89 3.55
N SER A 55 -13.86 9.13 4.45
CA SER A 55 -14.77 8.10 4.94
C SER A 55 -15.69 7.56 3.83
N ALA A 56 -16.26 8.43 3.00
CA ALA A 56 -17.07 8.02 1.84
C ALA A 56 -16.26 7.16 0.85
N TYR A 57 -15.02 7.58 0.56
CA TYR A 57 -14.12 6.81 -0.28
C TYR A 57 -13.69 5.48 0.34
N ALA A 58 -13.34 5.45 1.63
CA ALA A 58 -12.95 4.23 2.33
C ALA A 58 -14.08 3.20 2.36
N SER A 59 -15.34 3.66 2.49
CA SER A 59 -16.54 2.82 2.37
C SER A 59 -16.65 2.20 0.97
N ALA A 60 -16.47 3.01 -0.09
CA ALA A 60 -16.47 2.53 -1.47
C ALA A 60 -15.36 1.50 -1.74
N VAL A 61 -14.14 1.73 -1.22
CA VAL A 61 -13.01 0.80 -1.30
C VAL A 61 -13.31 -0.51 -0.57
N THR A 62 -13.86 -0.43 0.64
CA THR A 62 -14.18 -1.61 1.46
C THR A 62 -15.17 -2.52 0.74
N GLU A 63 -16.23 -1.95 0.18
CA GLU A 63 -17.24 -2.70 -0.56
C GLU A 63 -16.68 -3.29 -1.86
N TYR A 64 -15.82 -2.55 -2.56
CA TYR A 64 -15.11 -3.06 -3.74
C TYR A 64 -14.23 -4.27 -3.41
N ASN A 65 -13.40 -4.16 -2.37
CA ASN A 65 -12.50 -5.24 -1.94
C ASN A 65 -13.27 -6.45 -1.44
N ARG A 66 -14.38 -6.26 -0.71
CA ARG A 66 -15.26 -7.34 -0.27
C ARG A 66 -15.74 -8.19 -1.45
N LEU A 67 -16.17 -7.55 -2.54
CA LEU A 67 -16.58 -8.24 -3.77
C LEU A 67 -15.39 -8.91 -4.48
N ALA A 68 -14.22 -8.25 -4.50
CA ALA A 68 -13.01 -8.79 -5.10
C ALA A 68 -12.51 -10.05 -4.38
N VAL A 69 -12.56 -10.09 -3.05
CA VAL A 69 -12.18 -11.25 -2.23
C VAL A 69 -13.16 -12.42 -2.43
N GLN A 70 -14.46 -12.13 -2.56
CA GLN A 70 -15.48 -13.15 -2.83
C GLN A 70 -15.41 -13.75 -4.26
N GLY A 71 -14.53 -13.24 -5.13
CA GLY A 71 -14.44 -13.69 -6.53
C GLY A 71 -15.66 -13.29 -7.37
N ALA A 72 -16.47 -12.33 -6.89
CA ALA A 72 -17.61 -11.81 -7.64
C ALA A 72 -17.15 -10.92 -8.81
N LEU A 73 -18.07 -10.64 -9.75
CA LEU A 73 -17.81 -9.68 -10.83
C LEU A 73 -17.45 -8.33 -10.22
N ARG A 74 -16.24 -7.84 -10.52
CA ARG A 74 -15.75 -6.58 -9.95
C ARG A 74 -16.51 -5.41 -10.57
N PRO A 75 -17.19 -4.57 -9.76
CA PRO A 75 -17.81 -3.35 -10.27
C PRO A 75 -16.74 -2.35 -10.71
N SER A 76 -17.09 -1.41 -11.59
CA SER A 76 -16.20 -0.30 -11.95
C SER A 76 -15.86 0.52 -10.70
N LEU A 77 -14.57 0.59 -10.38
CA LEU A 77 -14.10 1.39 -9.25
C LEU A 77 -14.32 2.90 -9.50
N ILE A 78 -14.31 3.31 -10.77
CA ILE A 78 -14.63 4.67 -11.20
C ILE A 78 -16.08 5.01 -10.89
N ASP A 79 -17.02 4.13 -11.21
CA ASP A 79 -18.45 4.37 -10.98
C ASP A 79 -18.72 4.48 -9.48
N ARG A 80 -18.10 3.62 -8.66
CA ARG A 80 -18.23 3.70 -7.19
C ARG A 80 -17.67 5.00 -6.61
N PHE A 81 -16.53 5.46 -7.13
CA PHE A 81 -15.95 6.73 -6.69
C PHE A 81 -16.74 7.94 -7.19
N HIS A 82 -17.32 7.86 -8.39
CA HIS A 82 -18.23 8.87 -8.92
C HIS A 82 -19.50 8.97 -8.06
N ASP A 83 -20.10 7.84 -7.72
CA ASP A 83 -21.27 7.77 -6.83
C ASP A 83 -20.95 8.35 -5.44
N ALA A 84 -19.80 8.00 -4.86
CA ALA A 84 -19.37 8.54 -3.57
C ALA A 84 -19.22 10.08 -3.58
N VAL A 85 -18.72 10.66 -4.67
CA VAL A 85 -18.61 12.12 -4.81
C VAL A 85 -19.97 12.78 -5.04
N ARG A 86 -20.87 12.11 -5.76
CA ARG A 86 -22.24 12.61 -6.00
C ARG A 86 -22.98 12.82 -4.69
N ASP A 87 -22.80 11.91 -3.75
CA ASP A 87 -23.44 11.96 -2.42
C ASP A 87 -22.86 13.07 -1.53
N LEU A 88 -21.61 13.48 -1.77
CA LEU A 88 -20.97 14.63 -1.08
C LEU A 88 -21.39 16.00 -1.66
N HIS A 89 -22.08 16.03 -2.80
CA HIS A 89 -22.57 17.24 -3.47
C HIS A 89 -21.47 18.27 -3.84
N GLU A 90 -20.26 17.81 -4.14
CA GLU A 90 -19.14 18.66 -4.54
C GLU A 90 -19.05 18.84 -6.06
N ASN A 91 -19.60 19.94 -6.60
CA ASN A 91 -19.67 20.20 -8.05
C ASN A 91 -18.31 20.12 -8.78
N LYS A 92 -17.24 20.65 -8.18
CA LYS A 92 -15.89 20.61 -8.79
C LYS A 92 -15.30 19.20 -8.84
N ALA A 93 -15.57 18.40 -7.81
CA ALA A 93 -15.15 17.01 -7.79
C ALA A 93 -15.97 16.17 -8.78
N MET A 94 -17.25 16.46 -8.94
CA MET A 94 -18.10 15.84 -9.97
C MET A 94 -17.56 16.09 -11.38
N ASP A 95 -17.19 17.33 -11.71
CA ASP A 95 -16.57 17.66 -12.99
C ASP A 95 -15.26 16.89 -13.21
N LEU A 96 -14.44 16.76 -12.17
CA LEU A 96 -13.21 15.97 -12.19
C LEU A 96 -13.50 14.48 -12.47
N TRP A 97 -14.49 13.88 -11.80
CA TRP A 97 -14.82 12.46 -12.02
C TRP A 97 -15.53 12.20 -13.35
N ASN A 98 -16.30 13.16 -13.87
CA ASN A 98 -16.84 13.09 -15.23
C ASN A 98 -15.72 13.04 -16.27
N MET A 99 -14.63 13.80 -16.06
CA MET A 99 -13.45 13.75 -16.90
C MET A 99 -12.72 12.41 -16.80
N VAL A 100 -12.55 11.90 -15.57
CA VAL A 100 -11.94 10.59 -15.32
C VAL A 100 -12.73 9.49 -16.04
N ALA A 101 -14.04 9.42 -15.82
CA ALA A 101 -14.92 8.45 -16.47
C ALA A 101 -14.78 8.51 -18.00
N CYS A 102 -14.89 9.70 -18.61
CA CYS A 102 -14.79 9.87 -20.06
C CYS A 102 -13.45 9.40 -20.63
N MET A 103 -12.32 9.72 -19.98
CA MET A 103 -10.98 9.32 -20.48
C MET A 103 -10.68 7.83 -20.27
N THR A 104 -11.38 7.16 -19.38
CA THR A 104 -11.18 5.73 -19.08
C THR A 104 -12.10 4.79 -19.86
N GLU A 105 -13.04 5.33 -20.64
CA GLU A 105 -13.84 4.60 -21.63
C GLU A 105 -12.97 4.19 -22.84
N ILE A 106 -11.99 3.31 -22.61
CA ILE A 106 -11.09 2.80 -23.64
C ILE A 106 -11.20 1.27 -23.78
N PRO A 107 -10.82 0.71 -24.94
CA PRO A 107 -10.83 -0.73 -25.14
C PRO A 107 -10.01 -1.48 -24.08
N PRO A 108 -10.39 -2.72 -23.71
CA PRO A 108 -9.63 -3.54 -22.79
C PRO A 108 -8.18 -3.66 -23.24
N GLN A 109 -7.25 -3.31 -22.35
CA GLN A 109 -5.82 -3.41 -22.63
C GLN A 109 -5.35 -4.86 -22.44
N SER A 110 -4.40 -5.31 -23.27
CA SER A 110 -3.76 -6.62 -23.09
C SER A 110 -2.89 -6.62 -21.82
N LEU A 111 -2.69 -7.80 -21.20
CA LEU A 111 -1.74 -7.94 -20.10
C LEU A 111 -0.33 -7.57 -20.62
N GLY A 112 0.25 -6.50 -20.08
CA GLY A 112 1.54 -5.97 -20.52
C GLY A 112 1.88 -4.64 -19.86
N ASP A 113 2.88 -3.96 -20.41
CA ASP A 113 3.31 -2.64 -19.94
C ASP A 113 2.28 -1.55 -20.34
N PRO A 114 1.63 -0.86 -19.38
CA PRO A 114 0.59 0.13 -19.67
C PRO A 114 1.04 1.24 -20.62
N LEU A 115 2.29 1.70 -20.54
CA LEU A 115 2.79 2.75 -21.44
C LEU A 115 2.84 2.28 -22.89
N LYS A 116 3.29 1.05 -23.14
CA LYS A 116 3.36 0.47 -24.49
C LYS A 116 1.97 0.23 -25.05
N ALA A 117 1.02 -0.22 -24.21
CA ALA A 117 -0.36 -0.41 -24.61
C ALA A 117 -1.03 0.93 -24.99
N ARG A 118 -0.82 1.98 -24.17
CA ARG A 118 -1.31 3.33 -24.46
C ARG A 118 -0.66 3.99 -25.67
N ALA A 119 0.59 3.64 -26.00
CA ALA A 119 1.31 4.15 -27.17
C ALA A 119 0.90 3.49 -28.49
N THR A 120 -0.03 2.52 -28.47
CA THR A 120 -0.59 1.96 -29.71
C THR A 120 -1.51 2.98 -30.37
N SER A 121 -1.44 3.09 -31.71
CA SER A 121 -2.26 4.03 -32.50
C SER A 121 -3.75 3.96 -32.14
N THR A 122 -4.32 2.75 -32.01
CA THR A 122 -5.73 2.56 -31.63
C THR A 122 -6.08 3.23 -30.29
N VAL A 123 -5.22 3.08 -29.28
CA VAL A 123 -5.46 3.63 -27.94
C VAL A 123 -5.18 5.12 -27.91
N GLU A 124 -4.11 5.59 -28.57
CA GLU A 124 -3.82 7.03 -28.72
C GLU A 124 -4.99 7.76 -29.40
N GLN A 125 -5.51 7.25 -30.52
CA GLN A 125 -6.68 7.85 -31.19
C GLN A 125 -7.93 7.81 -30.31
N THR A 126 -8.13 6.75 -29.54
CA THR A 126 -9.25 6.68 -28.59
C THR A 126 -9.13 7.75 -27.51
N LEU A 127 -7.95 7.92 -26.91
CA LEU A 127 -7.69 8.96 -25.89
C LEU A 127 -7.93 10.37 -26.44
N ILE A 128 -7.44 10.65 -27.65
CA ILE A 128 -7.67 11.93 -28.33
C ILE A 128 -9.17 12.16 -28.56
N THR A 129 -9.88 11.11 -28.99
CA THR A 129 -11.33 11.18 -29.27
C THR A 129 -12.13 11.41 -27.99
N GLN A 130 -11.81 10.72 -26.90
CA GLN A 130 -12.45 10.91 -25.61
C GLN A 130 -12.19 12.31 -25.04
N ALA A 131 -10.95 12.81 -25.15
CA ALA A 131 -10.60 14.16 -24.72
C ALA A 131 -11.38 15.23 -25.51
N ARG A 132 -11.49 15.08 -26.83
CA ARG A 132 -12.32 15.94 -27.69
C ARG A 132 -13.78 15.88 -27.27
N LYS A 133 -14.34 14.68 -27.13
CA LYS A 133 -15.73 14.46 -26.72
C LYS A 133 -16.04 15.11 -25.37
N PHE A 134 -15.13 15.01 -24.40
CA PHE A 134 -15.27 15.68 -23.10
C PHE A 134 -15.34 17.21 -23.25
N LEU A 135 -14.36 17.80 -23.95
CA LEU A 135 -14.29 19.25 -24.17
C LEU A 135 -15.48 19.79 -24.97
N GLU A 136 -15.95 19.02 -25.95
CA GLU A 136 -17.11 19.35 -26.79
C GLU A 136 -18.42 19.30 -25.99
N ASN A 137 -18.62 18.23 -25.20
CA ASN A 137 -19.79 18.10 -24.34
C ASN A 137 -19.83 19.20 -23.27
N ARG A 138 -18.69 19.50 -22.66
CA ARG A 138 -18.55 20.60 -21.69
C ARG A 138 -18.93 21.94 -22.33
N TYR A 139 -18.48 22.19 -23.55
CA TYR A 139 -18.84 23.42 -24.28
C TYR A 139 -20.32 23.45 -24.68
N LYS A 140 -20.90 22.32 -25.08
CA LYS A 140 -22.33 22.19 -25.39
C LYS A 140 -23.20 22.48 -24.16
N VAL A 141 -22.81 22.00 -22.98
CA VAL A 141 -23.47 22.32 -21.71
C VAL A 141 -23.31 23.80 -21.37
N PHE A 142 -22.12 24.37 -21.54
CA PHE A 142 -21.88 25.79 -21.34
C PHE A 142 -22.78 26.66 -22.22
N MET A 143 -22.87 26.37 -23.53
CA MET A 143 -23.77 27.07 -24.44
C MET A 143 -25.23 26.95 -24.03
N ARG A 144 -25.67 25.74 -23.65
CA ARG A 144 -27.04 25.50 -23.17
C ARG A 144 -27.35 26.35 -21.96
N ASN A 145 -26.49 26.34 -20.94
CA ASN A 145 -26.68 27.12 -19.72
C ASN A 145 -26.71 28.62 -20.01
N LYS A 146 -25.85 29.12 -20.92
CA LYS A 146 -25.87 30.53 -21.34
C LYS A 146 -27.17 30.93 -22.03
N VAL A 147 -27.71 30.06 -22.89
CA VAL A 147 -29.00 30.31 -23.57
C VAL A 147 -30.16 30.23 -22.58
N GLU A 148 -30.13 29.29 -21.64
CA GLU A 148 -31.17 29.11 -20.62
C GLU A 148 -31.22 30.27 -19.62
N CYS A 149 -30.07 30.83 -19.24
CA CYS A 149 -30.02 32.04 -18.42
C CYS A 149 -30.56 33.29 -19.15
N ASN A 150 -30.55 33.31 -20.49
CA ASN A 150 -30.89 34.47 -21.32
C ASN A 150 -32.07 34.18 -22.29
N LEU A 151 -33.06 33.39 -21.85
CA LEU A 151 -34.16 32.92 -22.70
C LEU A 151 -34.93 34.03 -23.44
N GLN A 152 -35.16 35.17 -22.78
CA GLN A 152 -35.92 36.28 -23.37
C GLN A 152 -35.20 36.93 -24.57
N GLU A 153 -33.88 37.06 -24.49
CA GLU A 153 -33.04 37.62 -25.56
C GLU A 153 -32.78 36.58 -26.66
N ALA A 154 -32.57 35.33 -26.24
CA ALA A 154 -32.32 34.20 -27.12
C ALA A 154 -33.49 33.94 -28.07
N ARG A 155 -34.74 34.15 -27.61
CA ARG A 155 -35.98 33.84 -28.34
C ARG A 155 -35.95 32.42 -28.92
N ARG A 156 -35.51 31.46 -28.10
CA ARG A 156 -35.41 30.05 -28.50
C ARG A 156 -36.80 29.56 -28.89
N GLY A 157 -36.98 29.24 -30.18
CA GLY A 157 -38.24 28.66 -30.67
C GLY A 157 -38.47 27.24 -30.14
N GLY A 158 -39.60 26.63 -30.51
CA GLY A 158 -40.00 25.29 -30.01
C GLY A 158 -39.27 24.09 -30.63
N ARG A 159 -38.25 24.28 -31.49
CA ARG A 159 -37.54 23.18 -32.16
C ARG A 159 -36.35 22.72 -31.31
N PRO A 160 -36.35 21.50 -30.74
CA PRO A 160 -35.18 20.95 -30.07
C PRO A 160 -34.08 20.62 -31.09
N GLY A 161 -32.81 20.73 -30.67
CA GLY A 161 -31.65 20.39 -31.50
C GLY A 161 -30.43 21.27 -31.23
N THR A 162 -29.26 20.83 -31.69
CA THR A 162 -27.99 21.56 -31.53
C THR A 162 -27.94 22.79 -32.44
N LEU A 163 -28.39 22.71 -33.69
CA LEU A 163 -28.36 23.85 -34.62
C LEU A 163 -29.21 25.05 -34.10
N PRO A 164 -30.48 24.87 -33.67
CA PRO A 164 -31.24 25.95 -33.04
C PRO A 164 -30.58 26.52 -31.79
N LEU A 165 -29.95 25.67 -30.96
CA LEU A 165 -29.20 26.11 -29.78
C LEU A 165 -28.02 27.02 -30.17
N VAL A 166 -27.25 26.61 -31.19
CA VAL A 166 -26.10 27.36 -31.70
C VAL A 166 -26.53 28.70 -32.30
N ILE A 167 -27.60 28.73 -33.09
CA ILE A 167 -28.14 29.98 -33.66
C ILE A 167 -28.53 30.95 -32.54
N CYS A 168 -29.21 30.47 -31.50
CA CYS A 168 -29.57 31.28 -30.33
C CYS A 168 -28.32 31.79 -29.61
N TYR A 169 -27.32 30.92 -29.41
CA TYR A 169 -26.08 31.27 -28.74
C TYR A 169 -25.26 32.31 -29.53
N ALA A 170 -25.11 32.14 -30.85
CA ALA A 170 -24.42 33.08 -31.73
C ALA A 170 -25.08 34.47 -31.70
N LYS A 171 -26.42 34.50 -31.68
CA LYS A 171 -27.19 35.74 -31.53
C LYS A 171 -26.91 36.43 -30.19
N LEU A 172 -26.89 35.69 -29.08
CA LEU A 172 -26.57 36.23 -27.75
C LEU A 172 -25.14 36.76 -27.66
N GLN A 173 -24.19 36.11 -28.31
CA GLN A 173 -22.79 36.54 -28.38
C GLN A 173 -22.58 37.75 -29.32
N GLN A 174 -23.64 38.24 -29.98
CA GLN A 174 -23.59 39.34 -30.96
C GLN A 174 -22.54 39.11 -32.06
N VAL A 175 -22.39 37.86 -32.51
CA VAL A 175 -21.30 37.51 -33.44
C VAL A 175 -21.40 38.23 -34.78
N SER A 176 -22.60 38.66 -35.18
CA SER A 176 -22.80 39.49 -36.39
C SER A 176 -22.07 40.84 -36.36
N VAL A 177 -21.57 41.28 -35.20
CA VAL A 177 -20.81 42.52 -35.04
C VAL A 177 -19.30 42.30 -35.24
N VAL A 178 -18.85 41.04 -35.34
CA VAL A 178 -17.43 40.73 -35.58
C VAL A 178 -17.03 41.24 -36.97
N PRO A 179 -15.97 42.06 -37.08
CA PRO A 179 -15.52 42.58 -38.36
C PRO A 179 -14.88 41.48 -39.21
N GLY A 180 -15.09 41.57 -40.54
CA GLY A 180 -14.43 40.69 -41.51
C GLY A 180 -15.15 39.37 -41.81
N LEU A 181 -16.33 39.13 -41.23
CA LEU A 181 -17.13 37.94 -41.53
C LEU A 181 -17.62 37.92 -42.99
N GLU A 182 -17.74 36.73 -43.56
CA GLU A 182 -18.37 36.56 -44.87
C GLU A 182 -19.89 36.82 -44.81
N GLU A 183 -20.47 37.40 -45.87
CA GLU A 183 -21.89 37.80 -45.93
C GLU A 183 -22.88 36.61 -45.98
N VAL A 184 -22.38 35.38 -46.04
CA VAL A 184 -23.20 34.17 -46.10
C VAL A 184 -23.86 33.93 -44.75
N THR A 185 -25.19 33.87 -44.72
CA THR A 185 -25.98 33.70 -43.49
C THR A 185 -26.88 32.48 -43.52
N VAL A 186 -27.18 31.96 -42.32
CA VAL A 186 -28.13 30.87 -42.06
C VAL A 186 -29.02 31.30 -40.90
N ASP A 187 -30.34 31.31 -41.10
CA ASP A 187 -31.33 31.77 -40.12
C ASP A 187 -30.98 33.15 -39.51
N GLY A 188 -30.44 34.06 -40.33
CA GLY A 188 -30.07 35.41 -39.95
C GLY A 188 -28.81 35.52 -39.09
N GLN A 189 -27.98 34.47 -39.01
CA GLN A 189 -26.66 34.49 -38.38
C GLN A 189 -25.56 34.18 -39.41
N PRO A 190 -24.34 34.73 -39.28
CA PRO A 190 -23.23 34.40 -40.18
C PRO A 190 -22.88 32.92 -40.14
N LEU A 191 -22.61 32.31 -41.29
CA LEU A 191 -22.45 30.87 -41.43
C LEU A 191 -21.24 30.32 -40.65
N TRP A 192 -20.05 30.89 -40.82
CA TRP A 192 -18.82 30.33 -40.26
C TRP A 192 -18.81 30.26 -38.73
N PRO A 193 -19.32 31.26 -38.00
CA PRO A 193 -19.59 31.12 -36.57
C PRO A 193 -20.52 29.96 -36.21
N VAL A 194 -21.61 29.78 -36.96
CA VAL A 194 -22.57 28.68 -36.72
C VAL A 194 -21.89 27.33 -36.94
N VAL A 195 -21.12 27.18 -38.02
CA VAL A 195 -20.33 25.98 -38.31
C VAL A 195 -19.31 25.72 -37.19
N TYR A 196 -18.56 26.75 -36.78
CA TYR A 196 -17.59 26.66 -35.69
C TYR A 196 -18.22 26.16 -34.40
N PHE A 197 -19.32 26.78 -33.93
CA PHE A 197 -19.95 26.37 -32.68
C PHE A 197 -20.59 24.98 -32.77
N CYS A 198 -21.10 24.58 -33.93
CA CYS A 198 -21.57 23.20 -34.15
C CYS A 198 -20.42 22.19 -33.99
N LEU A 199 -19.27 22.44 -34.64
CA LEU A 199 -18.09 21.59 -34.52
C LEU A 199 -17.51 21.60 -33.10
N ARG A 200 -17.41 22.77 -32.46
CA ARG A 200 -16.93 22.94 -31.08
C ARG A 200 -17.82 22.26 -30.05
N SER A 201 -19.09 22.04 -30.38
CA SER A 201 -20.06 21.27 -29.58
C SER A 201 -20.10 19.77 -29.89
N GLY A 202 -19.26 19.32 -30.82
CA GLY A 202 -19.14 17.92 -31.20
C GLY A 202 -20.27 17.40 -32.09
N GLU A 203 -20.92 18.26 -32.87
CA GLU A 203 -22.10 17.92 -33.67
C GLU A 203 -21.88 18.26 -35.16
N PRO A 204 -21.11 17.46 -35.90
CA PRO A 204 -20.82 17.72 -37.31
C PRO A 204 -22.08 17.67 -38.20
N GLY A 205 -23.10 16.88 -37.84
CA GLY A 205 -24.39 16.86 -38.56
C GLY A 205 -25.15 18.20 -38.48
N ALA A 206 -25.05 18.90 -37.36
CA ALA A 206 -25.61 20.25 -37.21
C ALA A 206 -24.86 21.26 -38.11
N ALA A 207 -23.53 21.16 -38.18
CA ALA A 207 -22.70 21.96 -39.08
C ALA A 207 -23.03 21.67 -40.56
N LEU A 208 -23.22 20.40 -40.91
CA LEU A 208 -23.60 19.95 -42.25
C LEU A 208 -24.96 20.53 -42.67
N THR A 209 -25.92 20.53 -41.77
CA THR A 209 -27.25 21.10 -42.00
C THR A 209 -27.15 22.60 -42.28
N ALA A 210 -26.36 23.34 -41.49
CA ALA A 210 -26.14 24.77 -41.71
C ALA A 210 -25.44 25.05 -43.04
N ALA A 211 -24.36 24.33 -43.36
CA ALA A 211 -23.63 24.50 -44.61
C ALA A 211 -24.49 24.17 -45.85
N SER A 212 -25.38 23.18 -45.75
CA SER A 212 -26.29 22.81 -46.84
C SER A 212 -27.38 23.87 -47.08
N GLN A 213 -27.79 24.61 -46.04
CA GLN A 213 -28.77 25.71 -46.14
C GLN A 213 -28.18 26.99 -46.76
N ALA A 214 -26.86 27.16 -46.69
CA ALA A 214 -26.17 28.35 -47.17
C ALA A 214 -25.97 28.42 -48.70
N GLY A 215 -26.26 27.33 -49.44
CA GLY A 215 -26.27 27.29 -50.90
C GLY A 215 -25.18 26.42 -51.55
N SER A 216 -25.18 26.36 -52.89
CA SER A 216 -24.32 25.46 -53.68
C SER A 216 -22.85 25.83 -53.72
N ALA A 217 -22.48 27.07 -53.37
CA ALA A 217 -21.09 27.53 -53.34
C ALA A 217 -20.20 26.78 -52.33
N LEU A 218 -20.81 26.03 -51.40
CA LEU A 218 -20.12 25.27 -50.36
C LEU A 218 -20.22 23.75 -50.57
N GLU A 219 -20.57 23.28 -51.77
CA GLU A 219 -20.79 21.85 -52.04
C GLU A 219 -19.55 20.99 -51.71
N GLU A 220 -18.35 21.48 -52.03
CA GLU A 220 -17.09 20.81 -51.65
C GLU A 220 -16.94 20.72 -50.12
N PHE A 221 -17.25 21.79 -49.38
CA PHE A 221 -17.17 21.80 -47.92
C PHE A 221 -18.27 20.94 -47.27
N VAL A 222 -19.45 20.87 -47.89
CA VAL A 222 -20.54 19.96 -47.50
C VAL A 222 -20.10 18.49 -47.66
N SER A 223 -19.31 18.16 -48.70
CA SER A 223 -18.75 16.81 -48.86
C SER A 223 -17.80 16.42 -47.71
N VAL A 224 -16.97 17.37 -47.26
CA VAL A 224 -16.07 17.21 -46.11
C VAL A 224 -16.85 16.94 -44.83
N LEU A 225 -17.91 17.71 -44.55
CA LEU A 225 -18.73 17.53 -43.36
C LEU A 225 -19.52 16.20 -43.39
N LYS A 226 -19.98 15.76 -44.57
CA LYS A 226 -20.64 14.44 -44.74
C LYS A 226 -19.70 13.28 -44.42
N GLU A 227 -18.43 13.37 -44.80
CA GLU A 227 -17.44 12.35 -44.46
C GLU A 227 -17.12 12.37 -42.96
N LEU A 228 -16.93 13.57 -42.40
CA LEU A 228 -16.66 13.75 -40.97
C LEU A 228 -17.78 13.20 -40.08
N GLU A 229 -19.05 13.37 -40.48
CA GLU A 229 -20.21 12.84 -39.75
C GLU A 229 -20.24 11.29 -39.76
N LYS A 230 -19.80 10.67 -40.86
CA LYS A 230 -19.78 9.21 -41.00
C LYS A 230 -18.56 8.56 -40.36
N SER A 231 -17.47 9.31 -40.18
CA SER A 231 -16.23 8.83 -39.60
C SER A 231 -16.39 8.63 -38.07
N PRO A 232 -16.12 7.42 -37.53
CA PRO A 232 -16.23 7.16 -36.11
C PRO A 232 -15.16 7.90 -35.28
N ASP A 233 -13.99 8.13 -35.88
CA ASP A 233 -12.82 8.82 -35.32
C ASP A 233 -12.79 10.33 -35.63
N ARG A 234 -13.79 10.83 -36.36
CA ARG A 234 -13.89 12.21 -36.86
C ARG A 234 -12.61 12.65 -37.57
N ARG A 235 -12.11 11.77 -38.44
CA ARG A 235 -10.99 11.99 -39.35
C ARG A 235 -11.48 12.00 -40.79
N LEU A 236 -10.80 12.81 -41.60
CA LEU A 236 -11.02 12.87 -43.03
C LEU A 236 -10.03 11.91 -43.72
N SER A 237 -10.41 11.42 -44.89
CA SER A 237 -9.49 10.74 -45.79
C SER A 237 -8.33 11.65 -46.18
N THR A 238 -7.17 11.04 -46.43
CA THR A 238 -5.95 11.76 -46.82
C THR A 238 -6.18 12.69 -48.00
N HIS A 239 -7.04 12.29 -48.95
CA HIS A 239 -7.37 13.10 -50.13
C HIS A 239 -8.14 14.37 -49.76
N LEU A 240 -9.25 14.26 -49.01
CA LEU A 240 -10.04 15.44 -48.63
C LEU A 240 -9.27 16.37 -47.69
N GLU A 241 -8.44 15.81 -46.80
CA GLU A 241 -7.59 16.61 -45.94
C GLU A 241 -6.55 17.42 -46.74
N GLN A 242 -5.88 16.80 -47.71
CA GLN A 242 -4.94 17.51 -48.60
C GLN A 242 -5.64 18.61 -49.41
N ASN A 243 -6.85 18.35 -49.90
CA ASN A 243 -7.65 19.35 -50.61
C ASN A 243 -7.99 20.54 -49.70
N LEU A 244 -8.37 20.29 -48.44
CA LEU A 244 -8.62 21.35 -47.45
C LEU A 244 -7.35 22.19 -47.17
N ARG A 245 -6.20 21.54 -47.01
CA ARG A 245 -4.92 22.24 -46.79
C ARG A 245 -4.55 23.12 -47.97
N PHE A 246 -4.70 22.60 -49.19
CA PHE A 246 -4.46 23.37 -50.40
C PHE A 246 -5.41 24.58 -50.52
N HIS A 247 -6.71 24.37 -50.26
CA HIS A 247 -7.68 25.45 -50.26
C HIS A 247 -7.37 26.49 -49.17
N TYR A 248 -6.92 26.05 -47.99
CA TYR A 248 -6.52 26.94 -46.91
C TYR A 248 -5.36 27.85 -47.33
N GLN A 249 -4.28 27.26 -47.84
CA GLN A 249 -3.09 28.01 -48.28
C GLN A 249 -3.40 28.98 -49.42
N ARG A 250 -4.28 28.59 -50.36
CA ARG A 250 -4.59 29.38 -51.55
C ARG A 250 -5.52 30.56 -51.28
N SER A 251 -6.54 30.39 -50.44
CA SER A 251 -7.62 31.38 -50.30
C SER A 251 -7.98 31.70 -48.85
N VAL A 252 -8.11 30.70 -47.97
CA VAL A 252 -8.66 30.92 -46.62
C VAL A 252 -7.67 31.64 -45.70
N ARG A 253 -6.37 31.41 -45.84
CA ARG A 253 -5.34 32.07 -45.02
C ARG A 253 -5.41 33.60 -45.13
N ALA A 254 -5.74 34.11 -46.33
CA ALA A 254 -5.91 35.53 -46.62
C ALA A 254 -7.34 36.04 -46.34
N SER A 255 -8.29 35.18 -45.96
CA SER A 255 -9.66 35.59 -45.61
C SER A 255 -9.66 36.55 -44.43
N THR A 256 -10.65 37.43 -44.38
CA THR A 256 -10.89 38.31 -43.22
C THR A 256 -11.69 37.60 -42.13
N ASP A 257 -12.35 36.48 -42.42
CA ASP A 257 -13.22 35.78 -41.49
C ASP A 257 -12.41 34.87 -40.55
N PRO A 258 -12.31 35.19 -39.26
CA PRO A 258 -11.50 34.42 -38.32
C PRO A 258 -12.12 33.04 -38.03
N PHE A 259 -13.45 32.89 -38.09
CA PHE A 259 -14.12 31.61 -37.83
C PHE A 259 -13.88 30.65 -38.98
N LYS A 260 -13.89 31.14 -40.22
CA LYS A 260 -13.52 30.34 -41.39
C LYS A 260 -12.10 29.77 -41.25
N LYS A 261 -11.13 30.59 -40.83
CA LYS A 261 -9.75 30.11 -40.60
C LYS A 261 -9.69 29.00 -39.57
N VAL A 262 -10.28 29.21 -38.39
CA VAL A 262 -10.29 28.21 -37.30
C VAL A 262 -10.94 26.90 -37.76
N VAL A 263 -12.07 26.97 -38.48
CA VAL A 263 -12.76 25.77 -38.99
C VAL A 263 -11.87 24.99 -39.96
N TYR A 264 -11.23 25.65 -40.92
CA TYR A 264 -10.31 24.98 -41.84
C TYR A 264 -9.09 24.43 -41.10
N CYS A 265 -8.51 25.16 -40.16
CA CYS A 265 -7.37 24.71 -39.37
C CYS A 265 -7.72 23.49 -38.48
N ALA A 266 -8.92 23.44 -37.91
CA ALA A 266 -9.38 22.33 -37.08
C ALA A 266 -9.62 21.06 -37.92
N LEU A 267 -10.22 21.19 -39.10
CA LEU A 267 -10.54 20.06 -39.97
C LEU A 267 -9.33 19.56 -40.77
N GLY A 268 -8.60 20.48 -41.39
CA GLY A 268 -7.46 20.20 -42.27
C GLY A 268 -6.13 20.03 -41.54
N ALA A 269 -6.06 20.32 -40.24
CA ALA A 269 -4.81 20.35 -39.47
C ALA A 269 -3.70 21.14 -40.19
N CYS A 270 -4.00 22.40 -40.50
CA CYS A 270 -3.07 23.35 -41.11
C CYS A 270 -2.76 24.50 -40.16
N ASP A 271 -1.64 25.20 -40.43
CA ASP A 271 -1.18 26.40 -39.71
C ASP A 271 -1.15 26.19 -38.18
N THR A 272 -0.48 25.13 -37.73
CA THR A 272 -0.47 24.75 -36.30
C THR A 272 0.22 25.76 -35.41
N ALA A 273 1.01 26.68 -35.97
CA ALA A 273 1.59 27.81 -35.27
C ALA A 273 0.57 28.94 -34.98
N GLU A 274 -0.54 29.02 -35.72
CA GLU A 274 -1.55 30.05 -35.49
C GLU A 274 -2.40 29.72 -34.26
N GLU A 275 -2.42 30.62 -33.28
CA GLU A 275 -3.14 30.43 -32.02
C GLU A 275 -4.62 30.87 -32.07
N HIS A 276 -5.01 31.62 -33.11
CA HIS A 276 -6.37 32.16 -33.29
C HIS A 276 -6.98 32.81 -32.03
N THR A 277 -6.18 33.62 -31.31
CA THR A 277 -6.49 34.23 -30.00
C THR A 277 -7.76 35.08 -29.97
N PHE A 278 -8.23 35.57 -31.13
CA PHE A 278 -9.51 36.28 -31.24
C PHE A 278 -10.71 35.39 -30.87
N ILE A 279 -10.65 34.10 -31.22
CA ILE A 279 -11.73 33.12 -31.02
C ILE A 279 -11.41 32.19 -29.84
N LEU A 280 -10.19 31.65 -29.79
CA LEU A 280 -9.77 30.69 -28.78
C LEU A 280 -9.28 31.44 -27.54
N LYS A 281 -10.17 31.63 -26.57
CA LYS A 281 -9.91 32.48 -25.38
C LYS A 281 -9.56 31.71 -24.12
N THR A 282 -9.82 30.39 -24.09
CA THR A 282 -9.65 29.56 -22.91
C THR A 282 -8.68 28.41 -23.15
N ALA A 283 -8.14 27.83 -22.08
CA ALA A 283 -7.30 26.64 -22.18
C ALA A 283 -8.07 25.43 -22.76
N ASP A 284 -9.36 25.31 -22.47
CA ASP A 284 -10.25 24.29 -23.05
C ASP A 284 -10.33 24.44 -24.59
N ASP A 285 -10.41 25.68 -25.08
CA ASP A 285 -10.45 25.99 -26.52
C ASP A 285 -9.11 25.72 -27.20
N TYR A 286 -8.01 26.12 -26.56
CA TYR A 286 -6.66 25.81 -27.00
C TYR A 286 -6.46 24.30 -27.13
N LEU A 287 -6.78 23.54 -26.08
CA LEU A 287 -6.57 22.10 -26.06
C LEU A 287 -7.45 21.40 -27.09
N TRP A 288 -8.73 21.77 -27.22
CA TRP A 288 -9.63 21.24 -28.23
C TRP A 288 -9.06 21.45 -29.64
N MET A 289 -8.53 22.65 -29.93
CA MET A 289 -7.94 22.97 -31.22
C MET A 289 -6.71 22.10 -31.50
N LYS A 290 -5.77 22.00 -30.54
CA LYS A 290 -4.57 21.18 -30.71
C LYS A 290 -4.90 19.71 -30.90
N LEU A 291 -5.88 19.17 -30.15
CA LEU A 291 -6.34 17.78 -30.31
C LEU A 291 -6.95 17.52 -31.71
N CYS A 292 -7.68 18.47 -32.28
CA CYS A 292 -8.19 18.38 -33.65
C CYS A 292 -7.04 18.34 -34.68
N GLN A 293 -5.97 19.08 -34.43
CA GLN A 293 -4.80 19.20 -35.32
C GLN A 293 -3.83 17.99 -35.28
N ILE A 294 -3.96 17.08 -34.31
CA ILE A 294 -3.04 15.92 -34.21
C ILE A 294 -3.12 15.03 -35.45
N ARG A 295 -1.96 14.64 -35.98
CA ARG A 295 -1.80 13.62 -37.04
C ARG A 295 -0.73 12.60 -36.67
N GLU A 296 -0.91 11.37 -37.15
CA GLU A 296 0.13 10.33 -37.07
C GLU A 296 1.17 10.61 -38.16
N ASP A 297 2.43 10.69 -37.77
CA ASP A 297 3.52 11.02 -38.68
C ASP A 297 3.84 9.81 -39.57
N ASN A 298 3.28 9.79 -40.78
CA ASN A 298 3.62 8.81 -41.82
C ASN A 298 4.59 9.38 -42.87
N SER A 299 5.03 10.64 -42.74
CA SER A 299 5.88 11.28 -43.73
C SER A 299 6.84 12.25 -43.07
N GLN A 300 8.09 11.79 -42.91
CA GLN A 300 9.28 12.59 -42.57
C GLN A 300 9.60 13.61 -43.69
N GLN A 301 8.65 14.47 -44.05
CA GLN A 301 8.89 15.62 -44.91
C GLN A 301 9.30 16.79 -44.00
N PRO A 302 10.56 17.26 -44.09
CA PRO A 302 10.98 18.44 -43.36
C PRO A 302 10.14 19.64 -43.79
N GLY A 303 9.44 20.28 -42.85
CA GLY A 303 8.52 21.40 -43.11
C GLY A 303 7.02 21.10 -43.01
N SER A 304 6.65 19.88 -42.59
CA SER A 304 5.25 19.57 -42.24
C SER A 304 4.84 20.28 -40.94
N ASP A 305 3.86 21.19 -41.01
CA ASP A 305 3.21 21.85 -39.86
C ASP A 305 2.37 20.86 -39.00
N SER A 306 2.72 19.57 -38.94
CA SER A 306 1.94 18.54 -38.25
C SER A 306 2.33 18.43 -36.78
N ILE A 307 1.35 18.55 -35.88
CA ILE A 307 1.52 18.24 -34.45
C ILE A 307 1.24 16.75 -34.19
N THR A 308 2.16 16.08 -33.50
CA THR A 308 1.97 14.69 -33.04
C THR A 308 1.46 14.68 -31.60
N TYR A 309 0.83 13.58 -31.18
CA TYR A 309 0.33 13.46 -29.81
C TYR A 309 1.43 13.59 -28.73
N PRO A 310 2.60 12.94 -28.85
CA PRO A 310 3.69 13.14 -27.89
C PRO A 310 4.24 14.56 -27.90
N HIS A 311 4.28 15.21 -29.06
CA HIS A 311 4.71 16.61 -29.12
C HIS A 311 3.77 17.51 -28.30
N LEU A 312 2.44 17.32 -28.42
CA LEU A 312 1.48 18.03 -27.57
C LEU A 312 1.66 17.70 -26.08
N GLN A 313 1.94 16.44 -25.75
CA GLN A 313 2.20 16.04 -24.37
C GLN A 313 3.43 16.76 -23.80
N SER A 314 4.55 16.79 -24.54
CA SER A 314 5.79 17.48 -24.15
C SER A 314 5.58 18.99 -24.03
N LEU A 315 4.83 19.59 -24.95
CA LEU A 315 4.49 21.01 -24.91
C LEU A 315 3.77 21.39 -23.60
N ILE A 316 2.79 20.58 -23.17
CA ILE A 316 2.03 20.84 -21.94
C ILE A 316 2.87 20.58 -20.68
N LEU A 317 3.59 19.47 -20.63
CA LEU A 317 4.29 19.04 -19.42
C LEU A 317 5.65 19.72 -19.22
N GLU A 318 6.45 19.83 -20.29
CA GLU A 318 7.85 20.23 -20.22
C GLU A 318 8.07 21.69 -20.63
N GLU A 319 7.41 22.17 -21.69
CA GLU A 319 7.61 23.54 -22.19
C GLU A 319 6.75 24.57 -21.44
N TYR A 320 5.44 24.32 -21.32
CA TYR A 320 4.53 25.20 -20.59
C TYR A 320 4.63 24.96 -19.07
N GLY A 321 4.41 23.72 -18.65
CA GLY A 321 4.53 23.28 -17.27
C GLY A 321 3.65 24.06 -16.28
N GLU A 322 3.94 23.89 -14.99
CA GLU A 322 3.11 24.43 -13.90
C GLU A 322 3.07 25.97 -13.84
N LYS A 323 4.16 26.64 -14.23
CA LYS A 323 4.27 28.11 -14.17
C LYS A 323 3.33 28.78 -15.17
N HIS A 324 3.28 28.27 -16.40
CA HIS A 324 2.43 28.82 -17.45
C HIS A 324 0.95 28.78 -17.07
N TYR A 325 0.49 27.67 -16.47
CA TYR A 325 -0.91 27.50 -16.07
C TYR A 325 -1.25 28.07 -14.70
N ASN A 326 -0.32 28.76 -14.03
CA ASN A 326 -0.48 29.25 -12.66
C ASN A 326 -1.05 28.15 -11.74
N ALA A 327 -0.43 26.96 -11.79
CA ALA A 327 -1.01 25.72 -11.26
C ALA A 327 -1.25 25.75 -9.75
N SER A 328 -0.53 26.60 -9.00
CA SER A 328 -0.77 26.85 -7.58
C SER A 328 -2.14 27.50 -7.32
N ALA A 329 -2.54 28.46 -8.16
CA ALA A 329 -3.85 29.12 -8.04
C ALA A 329 -4.97 28.33 -8.73
N GLN A 330 -4.65 27.60 -9.81
CA GLN A 330 -5.61 26.87 -10.64
C GLN A 330 -5.24 25.39 -10.81
N PRO A 331 -5.18 24.59 -9.74
CA PRO A 331 -4.69 23.21 -9.80
C PRO A 331 -5.55 22.32 -10.69
N LEU A 332 -6.88 22.47 -10.65
CA LEU A 332 -7.78 21.67 -11.49
C LEU A 332 -7.60 21.95 -12.99
N LEU A 333 -7.19 23.16 -13.37
CA LEU A 333 -6.94 23.51 -14.77
C LEU A 333 -5.72 22.76 -15.31
N TYR A 334 -4.59 22.82 -14.58
CA TYR A 334 -3.38 22.13 -15.01
C TYR A 334 -3.56 20.60 -14.98
N PHE A 335 -4.23 20.08 -13.95
CA PHE A 335 -4.62 18.67 -13.90
C PHE A 335 -5.44 18.27 -15.13
N GLN A 336 -6.44 19.06 -15.52
CA GLN A 336 -7.25 18.82 -16.71
C GLN A 336 -6.40 18.77 -17.99
N MET A 337 -5.44 19.69 -18.15
CA MET A 337 -4.57 19.71 -19.33
C MET A 337 -3.72 18.44 -19.44
N LEU A 338 -3.14 17.96 -18.33
CA LEU A 338 -2.36 16.73 -18.28
C LEU A 338 -3.25 15.49 -18.51
N PHE A 339 -4.39 15.45 -17.84
CA PHE A 339 -5.27 14.28 -17.83
C PHE A 339 -5.96 14.07 -19.20
N LEU A 340 -6.44 15.14 -19.83
CA LEU A 340 -7.03 15.10 -21.18
C LEU A 340 -6.00 14.82 -22.28
N THR A 341 -4.71 15.00 -22.01
CA THR A 341 -3.63 14.56 -22.91
C THR A 341 -3.05 13.20 -22.55
N GLY A 342 -3.74 12.42 -21.70
CA GLY A 342 -3.38 11.04 -21.36
C GLY A 342 -2.11 10.91 -20.50
N GLN A 343 -1.62 12.00 -19.93
CA GLN A 343 -0.43 12.02 -19.06
C GLN A 343 -0.83 11.72 -17.61
N PHE A 344 -1.46 10.56 -17.40
CA PHE A 344 -2.14 10.22 -16.14
C PHE A 344 -1.21 10.23 -14.92
N GLU A 345 0.00 9.71 -15.06
CA GLU A 345 0.97 9.61 -13.97
C GLU A 345 1.38 11.00 -13.45
N ALA A 346 1.71 11.91 -14.38
CA ALA A 346 2.06 13.29 -14.04
C ALA A 346 0.86 14.05 -13.48
N ALA A 347 -0.35 13.84 -14.04
CA ALA A 347 -1.58 14.46 -13.55
C ALA A 347 -1.89 14.06 -12.10
N VAL A 348 -1.84 12.76 -11.80
CA VAL A 348 -2.09 12.24 -10.45
C VAL A 348 -1.03 12.71 -9.47
N GLU A 349 0.25 12.68 -9.86
CA GLU A 349 1.33 13.15 -8.99
C GLU A 349 1.14 14.62 -8.63
N PHE A 350 0.90 15.49 -9.62
CA PHE A 350 0.64 16.91 -9.40
C PHE A 350 -0.56 17.13 -8.46
N LEU A 351 -1.67 16.43 -8.71
CA LEU A 351 -2.88 16.55 -7.90
C LEU A 351 -2.65 16.10 -6.44
N SER A 352 -1.80 15.09 -6.24
CA SER A 352 -1.48 14.54 -4.91
C SER A 352 -0.72 15.50 -4.00
N ARG A 353 0.00 16.48 -4.58
CA ARG A 353 0.73 17.50 -3.81
C ARG A 353 -0.23 18.44 -3.09
N GLN A 354 -1.42 18.66 -3.65
CA GLN A 354 -2.43 19.57 -3.11
C GLN A 354 -3.24 18.89 -1.99
N ASP A 355 -3.12 19.34 -0.74
CA ASP A 355 -3.77 18.70 0.42
C ASP A 355 -5.26 18.43 0.23
N ARG A 356 -6.00 19.41 -0.32
CA ARG A 356 -7.46 19.30 -0.54
C ARG A 356 -7.85 18.31 -1.65
N LEU A 357 -6.95 18.05 -2.59
CA LEU A 357 -7.24 17.21 -3.76
C LEU A 357 -6.52 15.85 -3.68
N ARG A 358 -5.65 15.67 -2.69
CA ARG A 358 -4.88 14.44 -2.47
C ARG A 358 -5.77 13.21 -2.35
N THR A 359 -6.91 13.34 -1.65
CA THR A 359 -7.90 12.27 -1.54
C THR A 359 -8.40 11.87 -2.93
N HIS A 360 -8.76 12.80 -3.82
CA HIS A 360 -9.13 12.43 -5.18
C HIS A 360 -7.97 11.80 -5.96
N ALA A 361 -6.76 12.34 -5.83
CA ALA A 361 -5.58 11.85 -6.55
C ALA A 361 -5.30 10.36 -6.29
N ILE A 362 -5.31 9.92 -5.03
CA ILE A 362 -5.08 8.50 -4.71
C ILE A 362 -6.18 7.60 -5.27
N HIS A 363 -7.46 8.02 -5.18
CA HIS A 363 -8.57 7.21 -5.68
C HIS A 363 -8.59 7.13 -7.21
N ILE A 364 -8.20 8.21 -7.92
CA ILE A 364 -7.96 8.17 -9.37
C ILE A 364 -6.82 7.19 -9.69
N ALA A 365 -5.72 7.23 -8.95
CA ALA A 365 -4.58 6.32 -9.14
C ALA A 365 -5.00 4.85 -8.97
N LEU A 366 -5.78 4.55 -7.94
CA LEU A 366 -6.31 3.21 -7.66
C LEU A 366 -7.22 2.72 -8.79
N ALA A 367 -8.15 3.58 -9.25
CA ALA A 367 -9.05 3.25 -10.35
C ALA A 367 -8.29 2.99 -11.66
N LEU A 368 -7.32 3.85 -12.01
CA LEU A 368 -6.47 3.65 -13.18
C LEU A 368 -5.61 2.40 -13.07
N SER A 369 -5.13 2.05 -11.88
CA SER A 369 -4.34 0.83 -11.65
C SER A 369 -5.16 -0.44 -11.83
N GLU A 370 -6.40 -0.49 -11.33
CA GLU A 370 -7.27 -1.66 -11.54
C GLU A 370 -7.68 -1.82 -13.01
N LEU A 371 -7.79 -0.72 -13.77
CA LEU A 371 -8.00 -0.75 -15.22
C LEU A 371 -6.72 -1.03 -16.05
N GLN A 372 -5.56 -1.25 -15.40
CA GLN A 372 -4.26 -1.42 -16.06
C GLN A 372 -3.86 -0.23 -16.95
N LEU A 373 -4.35 0.97 -16.62
CA LEU A 373 -4.01 2.20 -17.32
C LEU A 373 -2.83 2.91 -16.68
N LEU A 374 -2.55 2.70 -15.40
CA LEU A 374 -1.47 3.38 -14.68
C LEU A 374 -0.15 2.61 -14.81
N ALA A 375 0.90 3.29 -15.26
CA ALA A 375 2.24 2.72 -15.34
C ALA A 375 2.97 2.80 -14.01
N LEU A 376 3.36 1.65 -13.47
CA LEU A 376 4.13 1.52 -12.24
C LEU A 376 5.63 1.40 -12.54
N PRO A 377 6.51 1.91 -11.67
CA PRO A 377 7.95 1.67 -11.76
C PRO A 377 8.30 0.22 -11.42
N HIS A 378 9.43 -0.27 -11.94
CA HIS A 378 9.95 -1.61 -11.64
C HIS A 378 10.40 -1.77 -10.18
N SER A 379 10.83 -0.67 -9.56
CA SER A 379 11.30 -0.64 -8.18
C SER A 379 10.40 0.22 -7.31
N ILE A 380 10.03 -0.31 -6.15
CA ILE A 380 9.27 0.39 -5.12
C ILE A 380 10.10 1.54 -4.53
N GLN A 381 11.43 1.52 -4.68
CA GLN A 381 12.36 2.57 -4.23
C GLN A 381 12.41 3.77 -5.19
N ALA A 382 11.74 3.72 -6.33
CA ALA A 382 11.69 4.83 -7.27
C ALA A 382 11.05 6.08 -6.62
N PRO A 383 11.41 7.30 -7.08
CA PRO A 383 10.70 8.51 -6.69
C PRO A 383 9.22 8.43 -7.08
N LEU A 384 8.40 9.34 -6.55
CA LEU A 384 6.95 9.32 -6.78
C LEU A 384 6.60 9.34 -8.27
N LEU A 385 7.33 10.17 -9.04
CA LEU A 385 7.29 10.21 -10.50
C LEU A 385 8.69 9.86 -11.03
N SER A 386 8.75 8.96 -12.00
CA SER A 386 10.01 8.51 -12.61
C SER A 386 9.86 8.30 -14.11
N SER A 387 10.96 8.25 -14.84
CA SER A 387 11.00 7.88 -16.26
C SER A 387 12.05 6.80 -16.47
N MET A 388 11.74 5.80 -17.30
CA MET A 388 12.73 4.82 -17.75
C MET A 388 13.29 5.21 -19.13
N PRO A 389 14.53 4.84 -19.46
CA PRO A 389 15.12 5.11 -20.78
C PRO A 389 14.32 4.51 -21.95
N ASP A 390 13.61 3.39 -21.71
CA ASP A 390 12.78 2.71 -22.71
C ASP A 390 11.40 3.35 -22.89
N ASP A 391 11.01 4.29 -22.02
CA ASP A 391 9.72 4.95 -22.08
C ASP A 391 9.76 6.07 -23.14
N ARG A 392 8.71 6.16 -23.98
CA ARG A 392 8.57 7.24 -24.98
C ARG A 392 8.43 8.60 -24.25
N PRO A 393 9.30 9.59 -24.47
CA PRO A 393 9.11 10.92 -23.89
C PRO A 393 7.78 11.56 -24.34
N PRO A 394 7.07 12.31 -23.46
CA PRO A 394 7.44 12.69 -22.09
C PRO A 394 6.83 11.77 -21.01
N LEU A 395 6.41 10.56 -21.37
CA LEU A 395 5.68 9.66 -20.48
C LEU A 395 6.47 9.32 -19.21
N ARG A 396 5.77 9.22 -18.09
CA ARG A 396 6.32 8.95 -16.76
C ARG A 396 5.61 7.75 -16.13
N ARG A 397 6.21 7.21 -15.07
CA ARG A 397 5.69 6.12 -14.23
C ARG A 397 5.44 6.63 -12.81
N LEU A 398 4.31 6.26 -12.23
CA LEU A 398 3.88 6.67 -10.89
C LEU A 398 4.14 5.56 -9.87
N ASN A 399 4.83 5.87 -8.78
CA ASN A 399 5.00 4.94 -7.66
C ASN A 399 3.73 4.88 -6.80
N LEU A 400 2.75 4.08 -7.23
CA LEU A 400 1.48 3.90 -6.52
C LEU A 400 1.65 3.41 -5.08
N ALA A 401 2.59 2.50 -4.85
CA ALA A 401 2.90 1.98 -3.51
C ALA A 401 3.28 3.11 -2.55
N ARG A 402 4.20 3.97 -2.96
CA ARG A 402 4.62 5.14 -2.18
C ARG A 402 3.47 6.11 -1.95
N LEU A 403 2.69 6.44 -2.99
CA LEU A 403 1.54 7.34 -2.88
C LEU A 403 0.52 6.84 -1.87
N LEU A 404 0.15 5.55 -1.97
CA LEU A 404 -0.84 4.91 -1.11
C LEU A 404 -0.39 4.89 0.35
N MET A 405 0.86 4.53 0.61
CA MET A 405 1.38 4.51 1.97
C MET A 405 1.46 5.88 2.61
N LEU A 406 1.82 6.92 1.85
CA LEU A 406 1.81 8.31 2.34
C LEU A 406 0.41 8.78 2.69
N TYR A 407 -0.60 8.35 1.93
CA TYR A 407 -2.00 8.62 2.23
C TYR A 407 -2.48 7.89 3.48
N VAL A 408 -2.25 6.57 3.57
CA VAL A 408 -2.70 5.73 4.68
C VAL A 408 -2.04 6.09 6.01
N ARG A 409 -0.77 6.52 5.99
CA ARG A 409 -0.02 6.92 7.20
C ARG A 409 -0.72 7.99 8.04
N ARG A 410 -1.60 8.80 7.44
CA ARG A 410 -2.36 9.83 8.16
C ARG A 410 -3.42 9.29 9.12
N PHE A 411 -3.88 8.07 8.92
CA PHE A 411 -4.95 7.46 9.73
C PHE A 411 -4.64 6.00 10.12
N GLU A 412 -3.48 5.46 9.78
CA GLU A 412 -3.17 4.03 10.00
C GLU A 412 -3.22 3.62 11.48
N SER A 413 -2.91 4.53 12.40
CA SER A 413 -2.97 4.30 13.84
C SER A 413 -4.38 4.43 14.44
N SER A 414 -5.23 5.27 13.86
CA SER A 414 -6.59 5.56 14.33
C SER A 414 -7.64 4.64 13.69
N ASP A 415 -7.50 4.35 12.40
CA ASP A 415 -8.46 3.62 11.57
C ASP A 415 -7.77 2.41 10.87
N PRO A 416 -7.30 1.40 11.62
CA PRO A 416 -6.53 0.28 11.06
C PRO A 416 -7.35 -0.60 10.11
N LYS A 417 -8.67 -0.67 10.29
CA LYS A 417 -9.55 -1.46 9.41
C LYS A 417 -9.55 -0.89 7.99
N GLU A 418 -9.69 0.42 7.87
CA GLU A 418 -9.70 1.16 6.61
C GLU A 418 -8.30 1.12 5.99
N ALA A 419 -7.23 1.28 6.78
CA ALA A 419 -5.84 1.19 6.32
C ALA A 419 -5.54 -0.14 5.61
N LEU A 420 -6.01 -1.27 6.16
CA LEU A 420 -5.84 -2.59 5.54
C LEU A 420 -6.51 -2.69 4.17
N GLN A 421 -7.68 -2.05 4.00
CA GLN A 421 -8.39 -2.04 2.71
C GLN A 421 -7.58 -1.32 1.61
N TYR A 422 -6.89 -0.24 1.96
CA TYR A 422 -5.98 0.43 1.04
C TYR A 422 -4.74 -0.43 0.76
N TYR A 423 -4.12 -1.01 1.78
CA TYR A 423 -2.95 -1.89 1.58
C TYR A 423 -3.26 -3.09 0.69
N TYR A 424 -4.52 -3.56 0.64
CA TYR A 424 -4.92 -4.66 -0.24
C TYR A 424 -4.72 -4.36 -1.74
N PHE A 425 -4.70 -3.09 -2.16
CA PHE A 425 -4.33 -2.74 -3.55
C PHE A 425 -2.87 -3.07 -3.90
N LEU A 426 -2.01 -3.22 -2.89
CA LEU A 426 -0.59 -3.57 -3.06
C LEU A 426 -0.34 -5.08 -3.15
N ARG A 427 -1.38 -5.92 -3.08
CA ARG A 427 -1.30 -7.40 -3.08
C ARG A 427 -0.57 -8.01 -4.27
N ASN A 428 -0.53 -7.32 -5.41
CA ASN A 428 0.14 -7.80 -6.62
C ASN A 428 1.58 -7.27 -6.78
N ILE A 429 2.01 -6.36 -5.90
CA ILE A 429 3.34 -5.77 -5.95
C ILE A 429 4.25 -6.58 -5.03
N LYS A 430 5.35 -7.07 -5.59
CA LYS A 430 6.38 -7.81 -4.85
C LYS A 430 7.66 -7.00 -4.77
N THR A 431 8.38 -7.17 -3.67
CA THR A 431 9.75 -6.66 -3.54
C THR A 431 10.70 -7.44 -4.45
N PRO A 432 11.94 -6.95 -4.69
CA PRO A 432 12.94 -7.71 -5.44
C PRO A 432 13.22 -9.12 -4.89
N GLU A 433 13.01 -9.31 -3.59
CA GLU A 433 13.15 -10.59 -2.88
C GLU A 433 11.91 -11.50 -3.00
N GLY A 434 10.85 -11.03 -3.67
CA GLY A 434 9.61 -11.77 -3.89
C GLY A 434 8.57 -11.64 -2.78
N GLN A 435 8.82 -10.83 -1.74
CA GLN A 435 7.86 -10.61 -0.65
C GLN A 435 6.70 -9.74 -1.12
N ASN A 436 5.49 -10.06 -0.68
CA ASN A 436 4.29 -9.30 -1.02
C ASN A 436 4.23 -8.00 -0.20
N LEU A 437 4.08 -6.86 -0.88
CA LEU A 437 4.07 -5.55 -0.23
C LEU A 437 2.87 -5.39 0.72
N PHE A 438 1.71 -5.99 0.41
CA PHE A 438 0.56 -6.01 1.32
C PHE A 438 0.93 -6.63 2.68
N MET A 439 1.62 -7.77 2.68
CA MET A 439 2.02 -8.46 3.91
C MET A 439 3.04 -7.63 4.72
N LEU A 440 3.97 -6.95 4.04
CA LEU A 440 4.93 -6.06 4.68
C LEU A 440 4.26 -4.85 5.32
N CYS A 441 3.31 -4.22 4.64
CA CYS A 441 2.54 -3.11 5.21
C CYS A 441 1.72 -3.53 6.44
N ILE A 442 1.13 -4.72 6.43
CA ILE A 442 0.45 -5.27 7.62
C ILE A 442 1.45 -5.48 8.76
N SER A 443 2.61 -6.07 8.48
CA SER A 443 3.64 -6.29 9.48
C SER A 443 4.11 -4.98 10.12
N ASP A 444 4.41 -3.96 9.31
CA ASP A 444 4.78 -2.64 9.82
C ASP A 444 3.65 -2.00 10.65
N LEU A 445 2.41 -2.04 10.15
CA LEU A 445 1.23 -1.49 10.85
C LEU A 445 1.04 -2.12 12.23
N VAL A 446 1.04 -3.45 12.32
CA VAL A 446 0.79 -4.17 13.57
C VAL A 446 1.95 -3.96 14.55
N MET A 447 3.18 -3.92 14.06
CA MET A 447 4.36 -3.67 14.89
C MET A 447 4.42 -2.24 15.43
N GLU A 448 3.90 -1.25 14.71
CA GLU A 448 3.82 0.14 15.16
C GLU A 448 2.60 0.38 16.08
N ALA A 449 1.42 -0.13 15.72
CA ALA A 449 0.18 0.09 16.46
C ALA A 449 0.05 -0.79 17.73
N ARG A 450 0.78 -1.92 17.80
CA ARG A 450 0.70 -2.95 18.86
C ARG A 450 -0.70 -3.54 19.09
N ASN A 451 -1.63 -3.37 18.16
CA ASN A 451 -2.98 -3.92 18.19
C ASN A 451 -3.03 -5.31 17.53
N PHE A 452 -2.27 -6.26 18.06
CA PHE A 452 -2.14 -7.62 17.50
C PHE A 452 -3.49 -8.34 17.43
N ASP A 453 -4.26 -8.32 18.51
CA ASP A 453 -5.53 -9.07 18.61
C ASP A 453 -6.58 -8.58 17.61
N LEU A 454 -6.68 -7.27 17.38
CA LEU A 454 -7.63 -6.67 16.45
C LEU A 454 -7.28 -7.07 15.00
N VAL A 455 -6.01 -6.93 14.63
CA VAL A 455 -5.60 -7.11 13.23
C VAL A 455 -5.39 -8.58 12.89
N LEU A 456 -4.64 -9.31 13.72
CA LEU A 456 -4.24 -10.69 13.49
C LEU A 456 -5.19 -11.71 14.12
N GLY A 457 -6.11 -11.29 14.98
CA GLY A 457 -7.00 -12.18 15.73
C GLY A 457 -6.39 -12.63 17.06
N SER A 458 -7.20 -13.30 17.86
CA SER A 458 -6.83 -13.80 19.19
C SER A 458 -7.15 -15.28 19.31
N LEU A 459 -6.76 -15.93 20.41
CA LEU A 459 -7.08 -17.33 20.66
C LEU A 459 -8.20 -17.42 21.70
N SER A 460 -9.22 -18.22 21.40
CA SER A 460 -10.26 -18.59 22.37
C SER A 460 -9.67 -19.51 23.47
N LEU A 461 -10.41 -19.68 24.56
CA LEU A 461 -10.10 -20.63 25.62
C LEU A 461 -10.00 -22.07 25.10
N ASP A 462 -10.77 -22.40 24.06
CA ASP A 462 -10.77 -23.72 23.40
C ASP A 462 -9.57 -23.94 22.47
N GLY A 463 -8.65 -22.97 22.36
CA GLY A 463 -7.48 -23.04 21.49
C GLY A 463 -7.76 -22.74 20.02
N CYS A 464 -9.01 -22.51 19.63
CA CYS A 464 -9.36 -22.05 18.29
C CYS A 464 -9.06 -20.55 18.12
N ARG A 465 -8.52 -20.18 16.96
CA ARG A 465 -8.27 -18.78 16.60
C ARG A 465 -9.58 -18.07 16.29
N ILE A 466 -9.82 -16.97 17.00
CA ILE A 466 -10.83 -15.96 16.69
C ILE A 466 -10.28 -15.09 15.56
N PRO A 467 -10.96 -15.00 14.41
CA PRO A 467 -10.51 -14.20 13.28
C PRO A 467 -10.32 -12.72 13.63
N GLY A 468 -9.27 -12.11 13.08
CA GLY A 468 -9.01 -10.68 13.10
C GLY A 468 -9.40 -10.00 11.79
N LEU A 469 -8.99 -8.74 11.63
CA LEU A 469 -9.26 -7.97 10.41
C LEU A 469 -8.63 -8.59 9.15
N ILE A 470 -7.44 -9.20 9.25
CA ILE A 470 -6.76 -9.81 8.09
C ILE A 470 -7.54 -10.97 7.49
N ASP A 471 -8.40 -11.63 8.27
CA ASP A 471 -9.18 -12.76 7.79
C ASP A 471 -10.25 -12.37 6.78
N SER A 472 -10.66 -11.10 6.77
CA SER A 472 -11.56 -10.55 5.75
C SER A 472 -10.95 -10.56 4.34
N PHE A 473 -9.63 -10.76 4.22
CA PHE A 473 -8.91 -10.81 2.95
C PHE A 473 -8.49 -12.23 2.55
N GLN A 474 -8.95 -13.28 3.25
CA GLN A 474 -8.62 -14.67 2.92
C GLN A 474 -9.02 -15.00 1.48
N GLY A 475 -8.03 -15.43 0.68
CA GLY A 475 -8.20 -15.73 -0.75
C GLY A 475 -6.91 -16.21 -1.41
N VAL A 476 -6.87 -16.25 -2.74
CA VAL A 476 -5.81 -16.89 -3.57
C VAL A 476 -4.38 -16.32 -3.34
N GLN A 477 -4.24 -15.14 -2.71
CA GLN A 477 -2.97 -14.40 -2.68
C GLN A 477 -2.43 -14.04 -1.28
N ALA A 478 -3.19 -14.27 -0.20
CA ALA A 478 -2.76 -13.93 1.15
C ALA A 478 -3.34 -14.94 2.17
N ASP A 479 -2.46 -15.77 2.72
CA ASP A 479 -2.80 -16.65 3.85
C ASP A 479 -2.59 -15.90 5.15
N ALA A 480 -3.64 -15.86 6.00
CA ALA A 480 -3.58 -15.23 7.31
C ALA A 480 -2.45 -15.83 8.15
N LYS A 481 -2.21 -17.14 8.05
CA LYS A 481 -1.11 -17.82 8.77
C LYS A 481 0.25 -17.28 8.33
N GLN A 482 0.47 -17.14 7.04
CA GLN A 482 1.73 -16.62 6.49
C GLN A 482 2.00 -15.17 6.95
N ILE A 483 0.95 -14.34 7.02
CA ILE A 483 1.06 -12.98 7.54
C ILE A 483 1.46 -13.01 9.02
N ILE A 484 0.80 -13.82 9.84
CA ILE A 484 1.10 -13.92 11.29
C ILE A 484 2.54 -14.40 11.50
N GLU A 485 3.00 -15.39 10.74
CA GLU A 485 4.39 -15.87 10.80
C GLU A 485 5.41 -14.78 10.40
N LEU A 486 5.07 -13.96 9.40
CA LEU A 486 5.90 -12.82 9.01
C LEU A 486 6.01 -11.77 10.13
N VAL A 487 4.89 -11.43 10.78
CA VAL A 487 4.90 -10.49 11.92
C VAL A 487 5.68 -11.09 13.10
N ALA A 488 5.49 -12.37 13.40
CA ALA A 488 6.22 -13.07 14.44
C ALA A 488 7.74 -13.07 14.21
N SER A 489 8.17 -13.31 12.96
CA SER A 489 9.59 -13.26 12.58
C SER A 489 10.19 -11.85 12.72
N GLU A 490 9.42 -10.80 12.43
CA GLU A 490 9.87 -9.42 12.61
C GLU A 490 9.95 -9.05 14.10
N ALA A 491 9.02 -9.54 14.93
CA ALA A 491 9.08 -9.40 16.39
C ALA A 491 10.30 -10.11 16.98
N GLU A 492 10.59 -11.35 16.54
CA GLU A 492 11.77 -12.13 16.93
C GLU A 492 13.06 -11.34 16.61
N ARG A 493 13.16 -10.80 15.40
CA ARG A 493 14.33 -10.01 14.97
C ARG A 493 14.50 -8.72 15.78
N LYS A 494 13.42 -8.04 16.15
CA LYS A 494 13.48 -6.85 17.02
C LYS A 494 13.83 -7.18 18.48
N GLY A 495 13.95 -8.47 18.84
CA GLY A 495 14.22 -8.92 20.20
C GLY A 495 12.99 -8.92 21.11
N LEU A 496 11.79 -8.73 20.55
CA LEU A 496 10.51 -8.79 21.28
C LEU A 496 10.05 -10.25 21.39
N LEU A 497 10.79 -11.04 22.17
CA LEU A 497 10.63 -12.51 22.19
C LEU A 497 9.29 -12.96 22.76
N GLU A 498 8.76 -12.28 23.78
CA GLU A 498 7.43 -12.61 24.34
C GLU A 498 6.31 -12.37 23.34
N ASP A 499 6.31 -11.22 22.66
CA ASP A 499 5.36 -10.90 21.58
C ASP A 499 5.47 -11.93 20.44
N ALA A 500 6.70 -12.28 20.05
CA ALA A 500 6.96 -13.30 19.02
C ALA A 500 6.39 -14.67 19.42
N ILE A 501 6.51 -15.07 20.69
CA ILE A 501 5.90 -16.31 21.20
C ILE A 501 4.38 -16.24 21.05
N HIS A 502 3.73 -15.17 21.50
CA HIS A 502 2.28 -15.01 21.36
C HIS A 502 1.82 -15.13 19.89
N LEU A 503 2.56 -14.50 18.97
CA LEU A 503 2.27 -14.56 17.54
C LEU A 503 2.52 -15.93 16.91
N TYR A 504 3.58 -16.63 17.30
CA TYR A 504 3.84 -17.99 16.82
C TYR A 504 2.82 -19.00 17.37
N VAL A 505 2.31 -18.78 18.58
CA VAL A 505 1.18 -19.57 19.11
C VAL A 505 -0.06 -19.31 18.26
N LEU A 506 -0.34 -18.06 17.88
CA LEU A 506 -1.45 -17.71 16.99
C LEU A 506 -1.33 -18.32 15.58
N ALA A 507 -0.10 -18.42 15.04
CA ALA A 507 0.18 -19.09 13.78
C ALA A 507 0.15 -20.62 13.86
N GLY A 508 0.18 -21.20 15.06
CA GLY A 508 0.30 -22.64 15.27
C GLY A 508 1.69 -23.20 14.93
N ASN A 509 2.75 -22.40 15.06
CA ASN A 509 4.13 -22.84 14.83
C ASN A 509 4.77 -23.32 16.14
N HIS A 510 4.53 -24.59 16.49
CA HIS A 510 4.95 -25.14 17.78
C HIS A 510 6.48 -25.16 17.97
N GLU A 511 7.25 -25.42 16.91
CA GLU A 511 8.71 -25.45 16.98
C GLU A 511 9.29 -24.11 17.45
N LYS A 512 8.86 -23.01 16.83
CA LYS A 512 9.34 -21.66 17.18
C LYS A 512 8.90 -21.24 18.58
N VAL A 513 7.66 -21.56 18.97
CA VAL A 513 7.16 -21.29 20.34
C VAL A 513 8.04 -21.95 21.38
N LEU A 514 8.26 -23.26 21.26
CA LEU A 514 9.02 -24.02 22.26
C LEU A 514 10.50 -23.62 22.26
N THR A 515 11.08 -23.33 21.08
CA THR A 515 12.48 -22.87 20.98
C THR A 515 12.68 -21.53 21.71
N LEU A 516 11.88 -20.52 21.39
CA LEU A 516 12.01 -19.18 22.00
C LEU A 516 11.72 -19.22 23.50
N LEU A 517 10.71 -19.98 23.91
CA LEU A 517 10.37 -20.11 25.32
C LEU A 517 11.47 -20.86 26.10
N THR A 518 12.08 -21.89 25.51
CA THR A 518 13.27 -22.57 26.08
C THR A 518 14.43 -21.59 26.28
N THR A 519 14.71 -20.74 25.30
CA THR A 519 15.75 -19.70 25.40
C THR A 519 15.46 -18.71 26.53
N LEU A 520 14.21 -18.26 26.67
CA LEU A 520 13.80 -17.33 27.75
C LEU A 520 13.85 -17.99 29.13
N LEU A 521 13.33 -19.23 29.24
CA LEU A 521 13.30 -19.97 30.50
C LEU A 521 14.70 -20.26 31.03
N ALA A 522 15.64 -20.63 30.15
CA ALA A 522 17.02 -20.91 30.54
C ALA A 522 17.71 -19.71 31.23
N GLN A 523 17.30 -18.48 30.92
CA GLN A 523 17.86 -17.25 31.51
C GLN A 523 17.31 -16.98 32.93
N VAL A 524 16.11 -17.47 33.25
CA VAL A 524 15.41 -17.15 34.50
C VAL A 524 15.28 -18.34 35.45
N VAL A 525 15.65 -19.55 35.01
CA VAL A 525 15.37 -20.83 35.69
C VAL A 525 15.89 -20.94 37.13
N GLN A 526 16.90 -20.17 37.52
CA GLN A 526 17.44 -20.18 38.90
C GLN A 526 16.96 -19.01 39.77
N GLN A 527 16.36 -17.98 39.16
CA GLN A 527 15.97 -16.78 39.89
C GLN A 527 14.87 -17.09 40.91
N ILE A 528 14.79 -16.30 41.99
CA ILE A 528 13.73 -16.45 42.98
C ILE A 528 12.39 -16.03 42.35
N ASN A 529 11.37 -16.86 42.52
CA ASN A 529 10.03 -16.56 42.06
C ASN A 529 9.37 -15.50 42.95
N SER A 530 9.35 -14.25 42.51
CA SER A 530 8.63 -13.16 43.16
C SER A 530 7.43 -12.70 42.31
N PRO A 531 6.29 -12.33 42.93
CA PRO A 531 5.12 -11.85 42.20
C PRO A 531 5.46 -10.66 41.31
N GLY A 532 5.10 -10.74 40.03
CA GLY A 532 5.42 -9.70 39.03
C GLY A 532 6.83 -9.74 38.46
N SER A 533 7.67 -10.70 38.87
CA SER A 533 8.99 -10.90 38.24
C SER A 533 8.86 -11.42 36.80
N VAL A 534 9.91 -11.20 36.01
CA VAL A 534 10.04 -11.77 34.66
C VAL A 534 9.91 -13.30 34.71
N ARG A 535 10.49 -13.93 35.74
CA ARG A 535 10.35 -15.37 35.98
C ARG A 535 8.90 -15.79 36.16
N ALA A 536 8.15 -15.13 37.04
CA ALA A 536 6.75 -15.47 37.32
C ALA A 536 5.90 -15.40 36.03
N ARG A 537 6.06 -14.32 35.26
CA ARG A 537 5.36 -14.14 33.98
C ARG A 537 5.73 -15.22 32.94
N LEU A 538 7.00 -15.57 32.82
CA LEU A 538 7.45 -16.64 31.90
C LEU A 538 7.00 -18.04 32.37
N GLN A 539 6.92 -18.27 33.67
CA GLN A 539 6.40 -19.51 34.25
C GLN A 539 4.90 -19.67 33.98
N GLU A 540 4.11 -18.61 34.14
CA GLU A 540 2.70 -18.58 33.76
C GLU A 540 2.51 -18.82 32.26
N LEU A 541 3.33 -18.17 31.41
CA LEU A 541 3.31 -18.39 29.97
C LEU A 541 3.64 -19.85 29.61
N ALA A 542 4.65 -20.44 30.24
CA ALA A 542 5.03 -21.83 30.02
C ALA A 542 3.97 -22.83 30.50
N ALA A 543 3.29 -22.54 31.61
CA ALA A 543 2.16 -23.33 32.08
C ALA A 543 0.99 -23.25 31.09
N SER A 544 0.67 -22.05 30.60
CA SER A 544 -0.39 -21.82 29.60
C SER A 544 -0.13 -22.56 28.29
N VAL A 545 1.09 -22.48 27.76
CA VAL A 545 1.50 -23.21 26.54
C VAL A 545 1.48 -24.73 26.77
N SER A 546 1.94 -25.21 27.93
CA SER A 546 1.94 -26.64 28.26
C SER A 546 0.53 -27.21 28.33
N ALA A 547 -0.38 -26.54 29.05
CA ALA A 547 -1.76 -26.96 29.19
C ALA A 547 -2.49 -26.98 27.83
N ARG A 548 -2.14 -26.06 26.94
CA ARG A 548 -2.71 -25.98 25.60
C ARG A 548 -2.26 -27.12 24.68
N TYR A 549 -0.99 -27.51 24.78
CA TYR A 549 -0.44 -28.59 23.96
C TYR A 549 -0.73 -29.99 24.54
N GLU A 550 -1.29 -30.06 25.74
CA GLU A 550 -1.73 -31.31 26.35
C GLU A 550 -2.86 -31.95 25.53
N GLY A 551 -2.61 -33.15 24.99
CA GLY A 551 -3.57 -33.87 24.14
C GLY A 551 -3.61 -33.48 22.66
N GLN A 552 -2.78 -32.51 22.21
CA GLN A 552 -2.66 -32.14 20.80
C GLN A 552 -1.41 -32.75 20.14
N HIS A 553 -1.44 -32.95 18.81
CA HIS A 553 -0.25 -33.40 18.08
C HIS A 553 0.75 -32.25 17.93
N ILE A 554 1.81 -32.25 18.76
CA ILE A 554 2.84 -31.22 18.72
C ILE A 554 3.75 -31.44 17.51
N SER A 555 3.65 -30.59 16.49
CA SER A 555 4.59 -30.52 15.37
C SER A 555 5.91 -29.85 15.78
N CYS A 556 6.73 -30.54 16.58
CA CYS A 556 8.06 -30.08 16.97
C CYS A 556 9.09 -31.22 16.97
N SER A 557 10.37 -30.87 16.94
CA SER A 557 11.44 -31.84 17.13
C SER A 557 11.40 -32.44 18.55
N SER A 558 11.78 -33.72 18.67
CA SER A 558 11.86 -34.38 19.98
C SER A 558 12.86 -33.72 20.93
N GLN A 559 13.89 -33.05 20.38
CA GLN A 559 14.91 -32.35 21.16
C GLN A 559 14.34 -31.05 21.76
N THR A 560 13.67 -30.23 20.94
CA THR A 560 13.05 -28.97 21.37
C THR A 560 11.98 -29.20 22.43
N SER A 561 11.14 -30.22 22.24
CA SER A 561 10.12 -30.63 23.22
C SER A 561 10.72 -31.06 24.55
N SER A 562 11.72 -31.95 24.51
CA SER A 562 12.42 -32.44 25.70
C SER A 562 13.10 -31.30 26.48
N ALA A 563 13.76 -30.38 25.78
CA ALA A 563 14.42 -29.23 26.37
C ALA A 563 13.44 -28.33 27.13
N PHE A 564 12.31 -28.00 26.51
CA PHE A 564 11.26 -27.19 27.12
C PHE A 564 10.69 -27.84 28.39
N PHE A 565 10.28 -29.11 28.31
CA PHE A 565 9.71 -29.82 29.47
C PHE A 565 10.73 -29.98 30.60
N THR A 566 12.00 -30.21 30.26
CA THR A 566 13.09 -30.26 31.25
C THR A 566 13.24 -28.92 31.97
N LEU A 567 13.30 -27.79 31.25
CA LEU A 567 13.40 -26.47 31.89
C LEU A 567 12.16 -26.12 32.71
N ARG A 568 10.96 -26.50 32.26
CA ARG A 568 9.72 -26.31 33.03
C ARG A 568 9.75 -27.09 34.34
N ASP A 569 10.18 -28.34 34.31
CA ASP A 569 10.31 -29.17 35.51
C ASP A 569 11.41 -28.60 36.44
N LEU A 570 12.47 -28.00 35.88
CA LEU A 570 13.48 -27.29 36.65
C LEU A 570 12.94 -26.01 37.33
N LEU A 571 11.96 -25.30 36.75
CA LEU A 571 11.29 -24.18 37.43
C LEU A 571 10.64 -24.67 38.73
N VAL A 572 9.91 -25.79 38.67
CA VAL A 572 9.27 -26.41 39.84
C VAL A 572 10.31 -26.82 40.87
N PHE A 573 11.43 -27.42 40.43
CA PHE A 573 12.55 -27.77 41.32
C PHE A 573 13.12 -26.54 42.06
N PHE A 574 13.39 -25.45 41.35
CA PHE A 574 13.94 -24.25 41.97
C PHE A 574 12.92 -23.54 42.87
N ASP A 575 11.63 -23.60 42.56
CA ASP A 575 10.56 -23.09 43.45
C ASP A 575 10.52 -23.90 44.76
N GLN A 576 10.57 -25.24 44.68
CA GLN A 576 10.63 -26.13 45.85
C GLN A 576 11.92 -25.92 46.67
N TYR A 577 13.05 -25.74 46.00
CA TYR A 577 14.34 -25.44 46.64
C TYR A 577 14.29 -24.13 47.42
N ASN A 578 13.78 -23.06 46.80
CA ASN A 578 13.67 -21.73 47.43
C ASN A 578 12.63 -21.71 48.56
N ALA A 579 11.59 -22.54 48.49
CA ALA A 579 10.61 -22.72 49.57
C ALA A 579 11.12 -23.55 50.75
N GLY A 580 12.29 -24.19 50.63
CA GLY A 580 12.85 -25.07 51.66
C GLY A 580 12.24 -26.48 51.68
N GLU A 581 11.45 -26.84 50.67
CA GLU A 581 10.81 -28.16 50.52
C GLU A 581 11.80 -29.20 49.97
N HIS A 582 12.82 -29.49 50.76
CA HIS A 582 13.98 -30.31 50.38
C HIS A 582 13.61 -31.70 49.82
N GLN A 583 12.60 -32.36 50.38
CA GLN A 583 12.19 -33.70 49.95
C GLN A 583 11.53 -33.68 48.57
N LEU A 584 10.58 -32.77 48.36
CA LEU A 584 9.87 -32.62 47.08
C LEU A 584 10.84 -32.20 45.96
N ALA A 585 11.78 -31.29 46.27
CA ALA A 585 12.83 -30.90 45.33
C ALA A 585 13.69 -32.10 44.90
N LEU A 586 14.07 -32.98 45.84
CA LEU A 586 14.89 -34.16 45.54
C LEU A 586 14.12 -35.20 44.70
N GLU A 587 12.81 -35.35 44.92
CA GLU A 587 11.94 -36.20 44.11
C GLU A 587 11.80 -35.65 42.68
N THR A 588 11.60 -34.34 42.53
CA THR A 588 11.50 -33.66 41.23
C THR A 588 12.77 -33.83 40.41
N ILE A 589 13.96 -33.64 41.00
CA ILE A 589 15.23 -33.79 40.28
C ILE A 589 15.54 -35.26 39.95
N SER A 590 15.13 -36.20 40.81
CA SER A 590 15.23 -37.65 40.53
C SER A 590 14.39 -38.03 39.31
N ARG A 591 13.16 -37.50 39.21
CA ARG A 591 12.27 -37.71 38.07
C ARG A 591 12.79 -37.05 36.79
N ALA A 592 13.41 -35.88 36.91
CA ALA A 592 13.97 -35.15 35.78
C ALA A 592 15.16 -35.89 35.12
N LYS A 593 15.77 -36.86 35.81
CA LYS A 593 16.83 -37.74 35.25
C LYS A 593 18.03 -36.99 34.67
N LEU A 594 18.28 -35.77 35.18
CA LEU A 594 19.30 -34.85 34.66
C LEU A 594 20.68 -35.09 35.28
N ILE A 595 20.73 -35.46 36.56
CA ILE A 595 21.96 -35.67 37.34
C ILE A 595 21.96 -37.05 38.01
N PRO A 596 23.13 -37.68 38.24
CA PRO A 596 23.20 -38.96 38.92
C PRO A 596 23.09 -38.80 40.44
N LEU A 597 22.07 -39.42 41.03
CA LEU A 597 21.91 -39.52 42.48
C LEU A 597 22.54 -40.79 43.08
N SER A 598 23.14 -41.63 42.24
CA SER A 598 23.88 -42.83 42.62
C SER A 598 25.04 -43.06 41.64
N MET A 599 26.08 -43.78 42.07
CA MET A 599 27.21 -44.11 41.19
C MET A 599 26.81 -45.01 40.01
N ALA A 600 25.76 -45.83 40.18
CA ALA A 600 25.27 -46.73 39.14
C ALA A 600 24.66 -46.00 37.94
N GLU A 601 24.11 -44.80 38.16
CA GLU A 601 23.47 -44.00 37.10
C GLU A 601 24.48 -43.13 36.31
N MET A 602 25.75 -43.10 36.70
CA MET A 602 26.72 -42.13 36.21
C MET A 602 26.95 -42.21 34.70
N GLU A 603 27.21 -43.40 34.16
CA GLU A 603 27.47 -43.59 32.72
C GLU A 603 26.26 -43.22 31.86
N GLU A 604 25.05 -43.60 32.30
CA GLU A 604 23.80 -43.28 31.64
C GLU A 604 23.57 -41.76 31.59
N ARG A 605 23.77 -41.07 32.73
CA ARG A 605 23.55 -39.62 32.84
C ARG A 605 24.58 -38.82 32.04
N VAL A 606 25.85 -39.23 32.02
CA VAL A 606 26.89 -38.60 31.18
C VAL A 606 26.60 -38.82 29.68
N GLY A 607 26.11 -40.01 29.31
CA GLY A 607 25.67 -40.30 27.94
C GLY A 607 24.49 -39.44 27.51
N ASN A 608 23.50 -39.28 28.39
CA ASN A 608 22.32 -38.43 28.14
C ASN A 608 22.68 -36.94 28.09
N PHE A 609 23.64 -36.49 28.89
CA PHE A 609 24.09 -35.09 28.90
C PHE A 609 24.53 -34.62 27.51
N ARG A 610 25.22 -35.48 26.74
CA ARG A 610 25.67 -35.16 25.36
C ARG A 610 24.52 -34.91 24.37
N ARG A 611 23.30 -35.31 24.72
CA ARG A 611 22.09 -35.17 23.89
C ARG A 611 21.21 -34.01 24.33
N LEU A 612 21.55 -33.34 25.43
CA LEU A 612 20.82 -32.18 25.93
C LEU A 612 21.08 -30.96 25.03
N SER A 613 20.10 -30.06 24.96
CA SER A 613 20.27 -28.76 24.31
C SER A 613 21.17 -27.84 25.14
N ASP A 614 21.89 -26.94 24.47
CA ASP A 614 22.79 -25.97 25.12
C ASP A 614 22.08 -25.14 26.20
N GLU A 615 20.81 -24.80 26.00
CA GLU A 615 19.96 -24.07 26.94
C GLU A 615 19.81 -24.81 28.28
N VAL A 616 19.64 -26.14 28.24
CA VAL A 616 19.52 -26.98 29.43
C VAL A 616 20.89 -27.15 30.08
N CYS A 617 21.93 -27.36 29.27
CA CYS A 617 23.32 -27.47 29.75
C CYS A 617 23.76 -26.25 30.58
N ARG A 618 23.34 -25.03 30.19
CA ARG A 618 23.59 -23.81 30.96
C ARG A 618 22.95 -23.80 32.35
N ALA A 619 21.84 -24.52 32.54
CA ALA A 619 21.15 -24.61 33.83
C ALA A 619 21.77 -25.65 34.78
N VAL A 620 22.46 -26.67 34.24
CA VAL A 620 22.99 -27.80 35.02
C VAL A 620 23.95 -27.41 36.16
N PRO A 621 24.92 -26.49 36.01
CA PRO A 621 25.84 -26.12 37.09
C PRO A 621 25.11 -25.74 38.39
N GLU A 622 24.02 -25.00 38.25
CA GLU A 622 23.27 -24.44 39.38
C GLU A 622 22.27 -25.46 39.93
N VAL A 623 21.78 -26.38 39.09
CA VAL A 623 21.03 -27.54 39.55
C VAL A 623 21.91 -28.44 40.42
N LEU A 624 23.19 -28.64 40.05
CA LEU A 624 24.15 -29.39 40.87
C LEU A 624 24.38 -28.70 42.22
N LEU A 625 24.59 -27.38 42.23
CA LEU A 625 24.78 -26.60 43.46
C LEU A 625 23.54 -26.61 44.36
N ALA A 626 22.35 -26.38 43.80
CA ALA A 626 21.09 -26.44 44.55
C ALA A 626 20.85 -27.82 45.14
N THR A 627 21.10 -28.89 44.37
CA THR A 627 20.99 -30.26 44.87
C THR A 627 21.99 -30.54 45.99
N MET A 628 23.25 -30.10 45.86
CA MET A 628 24.24 -30.24 46.93
C MET A 628 23.85 -29.49 48.20
N ASN A 629 23.30 -28.27 48.06
CA ASN A 629 22.80 -27.49 49.20
C ASN A 629 21.62 -28.19 49.90
N ILE A 630 20.71 -28.82 49.14
CA ILE A 630 19.63 -29.65 49.70
C ILE A 630 20.21 -30.82 50.51
N LEU A 631 21.16 -31.57 49.93
CA LEU A 631 21.80 -32.71 50.60
C LEU A 631 22.53 -32.27 51.88
N TYR A 632 23.21 -31.13 51.85
CA TYR A 632 23.89 -30.57 53.01
C TYR A 632 22.91 -30.11 54.11
N SER A 633 21.81 -29.46 53.74
CA SER A 633 20.74 -29.06 54.67
C SER A 633 20.13 -30.29 55.37
N MET A 634 19.80 -31.33 54.59
CA MET A 634 19.29 -32.60 55.12
C MET A 634 20.32 -33.29 56.02
N TYR A 635 21.60 -33.29 55.64
CA TYR A 635 22.69 -33.86 56.45
C TYR A 635 22.83 -33.15 57.79
N ASN A 636 22.82 -31.81 57.80
CA ASN A 636 22.88 -31.02 59.02
C ASN A 636 21.66 -31.25 59.91
N HIS A 637 20.45 -31.35 59.35
CA HIS A 637 19.24 -31.64 60.10
C HIS A 637 19.30 -33.01 60.81
N ILE A 638 19.82 -34.04 60.13
CA ILE A 638 19.99 -35.38 60.73
C ILE A 638 21.11 -35.37 61.79
N LYS A 639 22.20 -34.65 61.54
CA LYS A 639 23.35 -34.52 62.45
C LYS A 639 23.00 -33.78 63.76
N THR A 640 22.16 -32.74 63.69
CA THR A 640 21.73 -31.95 64.87
C THR A 640 20.54 -32.55 65.62
N GLY A 641 20.01 -33.68 65.16
CA GLY A 641 18.98 -34.46 65.87
C GLY A 641 17.55 -34.02 65.61
N GLY A 642 17.26 -33.35 64.49
CA GLY A 642 15.90 -32.99 64.11
C GLY A 642 15.04 -34.24 63.86
N THR A 643 13.90 -34.35 64.55
CA THR A 643 12.87 -35.37 64.29
C THR A 643 12.32 -35.21 62.89
N SER A 644 12.51 -36.21 62.03
CA SER A 644 12.11 -36.16 60.64
C SER A 644 10.86 -37.00 60.34
N SER A 645 9.99 -36.43 59.52
CA SER A 645 8.84 -37.05 58.85
C SER A 645 9.30 -37.71 57.54
N TYR A 646 10.09 -38.80 57.61
CA TYR A 646 10.55 -39.53 56.41
C TYR A 646 9.61 -40.70 56.03
N PRO A 647 9.69 -41.21 54.78
CA PRO A 647 8.87 -42.33 54.29
C PRO A 647 8.95 -43.57 55.18
N GLU A 648 7.84 -44.33 55.26
CA GLU A 648 7.69 -45.51 56.13
C GLU A 648 8.82 -46.56 55.97
N HIS A 649 9.49 -46.63 54.83
CA HIS A 649 10.59 -47.57 54.57
C HIS A 649 11.94 -47.21 55.24
N MET A 650 12.06 -46.05 55.89
CA MET A 650 13.32 -45.60 56.50
C MET A 650 13.24 -45.34 58.02
N ARG A 651 12.16 -45.72 58.70
CA ARG A 651 12.06 -45.59 60.16
C ARG A 651 13.01 -46.51 60.95
N ASP A 652 13.52 -47.59 60.32
CA ASP A 652 14.36 -48.61 60.95
C ASP A 652 15.87 -48.51 60.64
N SER A 653 16.32 -47.52 59.87
CA SER A 653 17.75 -47.36 59.53
C SER A 653 18.50 -46.55 60.59
N THR A 654 19.70 -47.02 60.97
CA THR A 654 20.57 -46.29 61.92
C THR A 654 20.94 -44.92 61.34
N LYS A 655 21.03 -43.90 62.21
CA LYS A 655 21.39 -42.52 61.81
C LYS A 655 22.65 -42.48 60.92
N GLU A 656 23.60 -43.36 61.17
CA GLU A 656 24.84 -43.51 60.41
C GLU A 656 24.63 -44.01 58.96
N MET A 657 23.67 -44.91 58.73
CA MET A 657 23.29 -45.35 57.38
C MET A 657 22.65 -44.21 56.58
N GLN A 658 21.81 -43.39 57.20
CA GLN A 658 21.17 -42.25 56.54
C GLN A 658 22.18 -41.15 56.17
N LEU A 659 23.15 -40.87 57.04
CA LEU A 659 24.24 -39.92 56.75
C LEU A 659 25.16 -40.44 55.63
N ASN A 660 25.50 -41.74 55.64
CA ASN A 660 26.30 -42.34 54.57
C ASN A 660 25.57 -42.34 53.22
N TYR A 661 24.26 -42.54 53.21
CA TYR A 661 23.44 -42.43 52.00
C TYR A 661 23.51 -41.02 51.39
N LEU A 662 23.40 -39.96 52.19
CA LEU A 662 23.51 -38.58 51.69
C LEU A 662 24.92 -38.24 51.19
N ARG A 663 25.97 -38.74 51.86
CA ARG A 663 27.36 -38.60 51.41
C ARG A 663 27.62 -39.29 50.07
N GLU A 664 27.04 -40.48 49.87
CA GLU A 664 27.17 -41.21 48.61
C GLU A 664 26.55 -40.44 47.44
N LYS A 665 25.38 -39.82 47.65
CA LYS A 665 24.75 -38.93 46.65
C LYS A 665 25.56 -37.67 46.37
N ALA A 666 26.14 -37.07 47.40
CA ALA A 666 27.00 -35.90 47.22
C ALA A 666 28.24 -36.26 46.37
N ARG A 667 28.87 -37.40 46.67
CA ARG A 667 30.03 -37.90 45.92
C ARG A 667 29.69 -38.21 44.46
N SER A 668 28.50 -38.75 44.16
CA SER A 668 28.07 -38.99 42.78
C SER A 668 27.91 -37.69 41.99
N ILE A 669 27.40 -36.63 42.63
CA ILE A 669 27.25 -35.29 42.02
C ILE A 669 28.61 -34.65 41.72
N THR A 670 29.56 -34.66 42.67
CA THR A 670 30.90 -34.09 42.44
C THR A 670 31.65 -34.85 41.33
N THR A 671 31.57 -36.18 41.35
CA THR A 671 32.21 -37.03 40.33
C THR A 671 31.59 -36.79 38.94
N PHE A 672 30.28 -36.58 38.88
CA PHE A 672 29.60 -36.19 37.64
C PHE A 672 30.09 -34.84 37.11
N ALA A 673 30.18 -33.81 37.96
CA ALA A 673 30.66 -32.49 37.55
C ALA A 673 32.08 -32.52 36.96
N GLY A 674 32.94 -33.44 37.44
CA GLY A 674 34.30 -33.64 36.91
C GLY A 674 34.41 -34.52 35.65
N THR A 675 33.39 -35.31 35.33
CA THR A 675 33.41 -36.27 34.19
C THR A 675 32.61 -35.81 32.97
N VAL A 676 31.72 -34.84 33.14
CA VAL A 676 30.91 -34.29 32.06
C VAL A 676 31.79 -33.52 31.05
N PRO A 677 31.61 -33.72 29.72
CA PRO A 677 32.36 -33.01 28.68
C PRO A 677 31.82 -31.59 28.44
N TYR A 678 31.67 -30.81 29.53
CA TYR A 678 31.20 -29.43 29.51
C TYR A 678 32.05 -28.60 30.45
N HIS A 679 32.51 -27.44 29.99
CA HIS A 679 33.31 -26.56 30.84
C HIS A 679 32.40 -25.84 31.84
N MET A 680 32.21 -26.47 33.00
CA MET A 680 31.49 -25.87 34.12
C MET A 680 32.18 -24.55 34.56
N PRO A 681 31.42 -23.53 34.99
CA PRO A 681 32.02 -22.32 35.55
C PRO A 681 32.95 -22.67 36.72
N GLY A 682 34.16 -22.09 36.75
CA GLY A 682 35.24 -22.49 37.67
C GLY A 682 34.86 -22.48 39.16
N ASP A 683 33.96 -21.60 39.58
CA ASP A 683 33.45 -21.50 40.95
C ASP A 683 32.53 -22.68 41.34
N THR A 684 31.84 -23.30 40.36
CA THR A 684 30.90 -24.40 40.58
C THR A 684 31.62 -25.61 41.18
N ASN A 685 32.72 -26.05 40.54
CA ASN A 685 33.45 -27.24 40.97
C ASN A 685 34.11 -27.05 42.34
N SER A 686 34.65 -25.87 42.63
CA SER A 686 35.21 -25.56 43.95
C SER A 686 34.15 -25.58 45.06
N ARG A 687 32.95 -25.03 44.80
CA ARG A 687 31.85 -25.03 45.76
C ARG A 687 31.28 -26.43 46.00
N LEU A 688 31.11 -27.23 44.95
CA LEU A 688 30.64 -28.62 45.08
C LEU A 688 31.58 -29.44 45.98
N VAL A 689 32.90 -29.33 45.75
CA VAL A 689 33.93 -30.00 46.58
C VAL A 689 33.93 -29.45 48.01
N GLN A 690 33.78 -28.14 48.21
CA GLN A 690 33.70 -27.54 49.54
C GLN A 690 32.50 -28.08 50.34
N ILE A 691 31.32 -28.17 49.72
CA ILE A 691 30.11 -28.70 50.36
C ILE A 691 30.27 -30.19 50.68
N GLU A 692 30.86 -30.98 49.77
CA GLU A 692 31.16 -32.39 50.01
C GLU A 692 32.11 -32.60 51.20
N ILE A 693 33.16 -31.78 51.31
CA ILE A 693 34.09 -31.83 52.46
C ILE A 693 33.37 -31.53 53.78
N LEU A 694 32.41 -30.60 53.79
CA LEU A 694 31.62 -30.28 54.99
C LEU A 694 30.67 -31.43 55.40
N MET A 695 30.37 -32.36 54.50
CA MET A 695 29.53 -33.54 54.76
C MET A 695 30.35 -34.76 55.21
N ASN A 696 31.66 -34.81 54.98
CA ASN A 696 32.53 -35.85 55.50
C ASN A 696 32.77 -35.66 56.99
#